data_AF-A0A929DLH0-F1
#
_entry.id   AF-A0A929DLH0-F1
#
_cell.length_a   1.000
_cell.length_b   1.000
_cell.length_c   1.000
_cell.angle_alpha   90.00
_cell.angle_beta   90.00
_cell.angle_gamma   90.00
#
_symmetry.space_group_name_H-M   'P 1'
#
loop_
_entity.id
_entity.type
_entity.pdbx_description
1 polymer ?
#
loop_
_entity_poly.entity_id
_entity_poly.type
_entity_poly.pdbx_seq_one_letter_code
_entity_poly.pdbx_strand_id
1 'polypeptide(L)'
;MKARFNTIAVSLVAACALLLAPVLSTPVLADSYPFQTTDPEVIDALDYLYSEQDTDGAIGGFGASAWVVIAIAAAGEDPHDWKVDDNPSIIDYLATNASDADSATDYARMLLAIVAASEDPNDFGGRDFVSLLESTYDGSQIGDDTLLNDDFWGVMGLIASGESPSSDIISNCVAFILSNQNGDGGWSWGVGAGSDVDDTAAAVMALIAAGEPPSSTAVTDALAYIKSTQMASGGFESWGSTNADTDSWGIDAIVAAEQDPTDTAWASGSGNDSIDDLLTFRQPDGSFYWQIDNPGMSIHKTTACAITALLGKPFPIAVLTPEGVTIGVRVEGQGETVWDGSVTVTESQITATNSGTTYHLEDPTALGALDEASQAGDFSYETTDEYGSLYVTSINGEEPEGMSGWLYRVDYLSPMVGAADFILDETTPPDPPHHEVLFYYGEWGEPPLKIEVDKTEVDVDESFTATVTYYDDATQAWSPLDKATVHADQNYTTGANGTVDITVDTDMTLNIYAEKDGFIRSNRITVTVGTGTGGASEVGLTADIMPAISFTVDPSSIDFGELGPRDTSDLHTISITNTGTWALLISCTVSDDANDLYADGLKLDEEMWDLFNASIARDNSQDTDVTLTVPENYSGVGEQGGAIIFWASEAP
;
A
#
# COMPACT_ATOMS: atom_id res chain seq x y z
N MET A 1 -55.65 69.49 28.91
CA MET A 1 -55.99 69.79 27.51
C MET A 1 -54.76 70.40 26.85
N LYS A 2 -54.21 69.70 25.85
CA LYS A 2 -53.24 70.16 24.84
C LYS A 2 -51.87 70.68 25.31
N ALA A 3 -50.86 69.87 25.00
CA ALA A 3 -49.50 70.30 24.72
C ALA A 3 -49.47 71.37 23.60
N ARG A 4 -48.42 72.19 23.59
CA ARG A 4 -47.64 72.50 22.39
C ARG A 4 -46.31 73.18 22.74
N PHE A 5 -45.23 72.48 22.43
CA PHE A 5 -43.90 73.03 22.23
C PHE A 5 -43.84 73.84 20.92
N ASN A 6 -43.00 74.87 20.93
CA ASN A 6 -42.36 75.58 19.82
C ASN A 6 -41.09 76.18 20.46
N THR A 7 -39.86 76.18 19.94
CA THR A 7 -39.23 75.81 18.68
C THR A 7 -37.72 75.91 18.97
N ILE A 8 -36.85 74.97 18.59
CA ILE A 8 -35.41 75.24 18.44
C ILE A 8 -34.88 74.62 17.15
N ALA A 9 -34.02 75.42 16.52
CA ALA A 9 -33.38 75.37 15.22
C ALA A 9 -32.91 74.00 14.69
N VAL A 10 -33.13 73.85 13.38
CA VAL A 10 -32.54 72.83 12.50
C VAL A 10 -31.12 73.27 12.14
N SER A 11 -30.13 72.43 12.42
CA SER A 11 -28.81 72.46 11.76
C SER A 11 -28.66 71.18 10.94
N LEU A 12 -28.32 71.36 9.67
CA LEU A 12 -28.12 70.30 8.68
C LEU A 12 -26.78 69.61 8.96
N VAL A 13 -26.79 68.33 9.34
CA VAL A 13 -25.64 67.43 9.26
C VAL A 13 -26.03 66.32 8.29
N ALA A 14 -25.37 66.28 7.14
CA ALA A 14 -25.49 65.18 6.19
C ALA A 14 -24.71 63.99 6.74
N ALA A 15 -25.42 63.02 7.32
CA ALA A 15 -24.87 61.72 7.66
C ALA A 15 -24.97 60.81 6.43
N CYS A 16 -23.84 60.54 5.78
CA CYS A 16 -23.71 59.41 4.87
C CYS A 16 -23.77 58.12 5.69
N ALA A 17 -24.95 57.50 5.76
CA ALA A 17 -25.10 56.13 6.23
C ALA A 17 -24.53 55.20 5.15
N LEU A 18 -23.35 54.64 5.40
CA LEU A 18 -22.87 53.44 4.71
C LEU A 18 -23.78 52.29 5.16
N LEU A 19 -24.73 51.93 4.30
CA LEU A 19 -25.40 50.63 4.36
C LEU A 19 -24.34 49.58 3.98
N LEU A 20 -23.70 48.96 4.97
CA LEU A 20 -23.10 47.65 4.74
C LEU A 20 -24.26 46.68 4.48
N ALA A 21 -24.42 46.25 3.24
CA ALA A 21 -25.14 45.04 2.94
C ALA A 21 -24.46 43.88 3.68
N PRO A 22 -25.20 42.90 4.23
CA PRO A 22 -24.56 41.65 4.64
C PRO A 22 -23.88 41.08 3.40
N VAL A 23 -22.57 40.89 3.48
CA VAL A 23 -21.86 40.08 2.50
C VAL A 23 -22.40 38.67 2.73
N LEU A 24 -23.35 38.25 1.90
CA LEU A 24 -23.63 36.83 1.75
C LEU A 24 -22.35 36.24 1.18
N SER A 25 -21.62 35.50 2.02
CA SER A 25 -20.53 34.64 1.56
C SER A 25 -21.12 33.78 0.44
N THR A 26 -20.60 33.92 -0.78
CA THR A 26 -20.82 32.91 -1.79
C THR A 26 -20.28 31.60 -1.22
N PRO A 27 -21.05 30.48 -1.26
CA PRO A 27 -20.47 29.19 -0.89
C PRO A 27 -19.21 28.99 -1.73
N VAL A 28 -18.11 28.67 -1.06
CA VAL A 28 -16.91 28.16 -1.72
C VAL A 28 -17.34 26.80 -2.22
N LEU A 29 -17.53 26.67 -3.53
CA LEU A 29 -17.69 25.35 -4.13
C LEU A 29 -16.29 24.75 -4.23
N ALA A 30 -16.10 23.52 -3.77
CA ALA A 30 -14.85 22.81 -4.02
C ALA A 30 -14.68 22.63 -5.54
N ASP A 31 -13.64 23.22 -6.12
CA ASP A 31 -13.37 23.12 -7.57
C ASP A 31 -12.66 21.79 -7.94
N SER A 32 -12.16 21.03 -6.95
CA SER A 32 -11.46 19.75 -7.11
C SER A 32 -11.48 18.91 -5.82
N TYR A 33 -11.59 17.60 -5.96
CA TYR A 33 -11.46 16.59 -4.90
C TYR A 33 -10.76 15.33 -5.49
N PRO A 34 -9.94 14.58 -4.72
CA PRO A 34 -9.50 14.86 -3.35
C PRO A 34 -8.56 16.07 -3.25
N PHE A 35 -8.47 16.65 -2.06
CA PHE A 35 -7.49 17.69 -1.75
C PHE A 35 -6.09 17.07 -1.71
N GLN A 36 -5.10 17.90 -2.00
CA GLN A 36 -3.69 17.57 -1.90
C GLN A 36 -3.16 18.00 -0.54
N THR A 37 -2.09 17.35 -0.08
CA THR A 37 -1.41 17.70 1.19
C THR A 37 -0.84 19.13 1.18
N THR A 38 -0.67 19.71 -0.02
CA THR A 38 -0.23 21.10 -0.22
C THR A 38 -1.37 22.13 -0.21
N ASP A 39 -2.63 21.69 -0.12
CA ASP A 39 -3.75 22.62 -0.12
C ASP A 39 -3.87 23.33 1.24
N PRO A 40 -4.17 24.66 1.26
CA PRO A 40 -4.26 25.42 2.51
C PRO A 40 -5.26 24.85 3.52
N GLU A 41 -6.34 24.23 3.06
CA GLU A 41 -7.32 23.54 3.89
C GLU A 41 -6.70 22.42 4.73
N VAL A 42 -5.75 21.69 4.16
CA VAL A 42 -5.05 20.57 4.82
C VAL A 42 -3.86 21.10 5.64
N ILE A 43 -3.02 21.96 5.05
CA ILE A 43 -1.85 22.55 5.73
C ILE A 43 -2.28 23.27 7.01
N ASP A 44 -3.25 24.19 6.92
CA ASP A 44 -3.63 25.00 8.09
C ASP A 44 -4.24 24.12 9.20
N ALA A 45 -4.92 23.01 8.83
CA ALA A 45 -5.48 22.06 9.79
C ALA A 45 -4.39 21.24 10.51
N LEU A 46 -3.34 20.82 9.78
CA LEU A 46 -2.16 20.18 10.36
C LEU A 46 -1.38 21.15 11.25
N ASP A 47 -1.13 22.38 10.77
CA ASP A 47 -0.48 23.44 11.55
C ASP A 47 -1.23 23.75 12.85
N TYR A 48 -2.57 23.77 12.81
CA TYR A 48 -3.39 23.89 14.01
C TYR A 48 -3.11 22.75 14.99
N LEU A 49 -3.21 21.49 14.55
CA LEU A 49 -2.96 20.33 15.40
C LEU A 49 -1.54 20.34 15.99
N TYR A 50 -0.54 20.67 15.17
CA TYR A 50 0.86 20.77 15.61
C TYR A 50 1.03 21.85 16.68
N SER A 51 0.33 22.99 16.53
CA SER A 51 0.38 24.10 17.50
C SER A 51 -0.27 23.78 18.84
N GLU A 52 -1.16 22.78 18.89
CA GLU A 52 -1.85 22.32 20.10
C GLU A 52 -1.11 21.17 20.80
N GLN A 53 0.07 20.78 20.32
CA GLN A 53 0.84 19.70 20.93
C GLN A 53 1.43 20.10 22.29
N ASP A 54 1.10 19.30 23.32
CA ASP A 54 1.61 19.45 24.67
C ASP A 54 3.05 18.92 24.79
N THR A 55 3.78 19.37 25.82
CA THR A 55 5.17 18.97 26.07
C THR A 55 5.36 17.50 26.45
N ASP A 56 4.28 16.76 26.72
CA ASP A 56 4.32 15.31 26.91
C ASP A 56 4.03 14.52 25.63
N GLY A 57 3.82 15.21 24.51
CA GLY A 57 3.53 14.66 23.18
C GLY A 57 2.04 14.61 22.84
N ALA A 58 1.15 14.83 23.81
CA ALA A 58 -0.29 14.72 23.60
C ALA A 58 -0.84 15.81 22.69
N ILE A 59 -1.86 15.47 21.90
CA ILE A 59 -2.75 16.42 21.24
C ILE A 59 -4.18 16.06 21.66
N GLY A 60 -4.82 16.93 22.45
CA GLY A 60 -6.21 16.75 22.90
C GLY A 60 -6.47 15.57 23.86
N GLY A 61 -5.42 14.94 24.39
CA GLY A 61 -5.49 13.75 25.26
C GLY A 61 -5.50 12.41 24.50
N PHE A 62 -5.45 11.30 25.23
CA PHE A 62 -5.18 9.94 24.69
C PHE A 62 -5.99 9.58 23.45
N GLY A 63 -7.32 9.63 23.53
CA GLY A 63 -8.17 9.24 22.40
C GLY A 63 -8.07 10.18 21.19
N ALA A 64 -7.91 11.49 21.42
CA ALA A 64 -7.74 12.45 20.33
C ALA A 64 -6.39 12.29 19.65
N SER A 65 -5.33 12.03 20.42
CA SER A 65 -3.98 11.80 19.89
C SER A 65 -3.94 10.61 18.92
N ALA A 66 -4.66 9.53 19.20
CA ALA A 66 -4.76 8.39 18.28
C ALA A 66 -5.40 8.77 16.93
N TRP A 67 -6.48 9.58 16.94
CA TRP A 67 -7.07 10.08 15.68
C TRP A 67 -6.13 11.02 14.93
N VAL A 68 -5.40 11.87 15.66
CA VAL A 68 -4.43 12.80 15.07
C VAL A 68 -3.27 12.04 14.42
N VAL A 69 -2.76 10.97 15.03
CA VAL A 69 -1.75 10.08 14.41
C VAL A 69 -2.23 9.55 13.05
N ILE A 70 -3.48 9.11 12.97
CA ILE A 70 -4.03 8.59 11.71
C ILE A 70 -4.12 9.71 10.65
N ALA A 71 -4.50 10.93 11.05
CA ALA A 71 -4.55 12.07 10.13
C ALA A 71 -3.15 12.53 9.66
N ILE A 72 -2.14 12.49 10.52
CA ILE A 72 -0.73 12.78 10.18
C ILE A 72 -0.25 11.78 9.12
N ALA A 73 -0.45 10.49 9.37
CA ALA A 73 -0.09 9.44 8.43
C ALA A 73 -0.88 9.56 7.11
N ALA A 74 -2.17 9.93 7.17
CA ALA A 74 -2.96 10.21 5.98
C ALA A 74 -2.38 11.38 5.16
N ALA A 75 -1.81 12.39 5.81
CA ALA A 75 -1.10 13.48 5.14
C ALA A 75 0.29 13.09 4.59
N GLY A 76 0.75 11.86 4.84
CA GLY A 76 2.07 11.38 4.42
C GLY A 76 3.22 11.92 5.28
N GLU A 77 2.91 12.52 6.43
CA GLU A 77 3.88 12.91 7.43
C GLU A 77 4.17 11.75 8.39
N ASP A 78 5.36 11.72 8.98
CA ASP A 78 5.74 10.70 9.98
C ASP A 78 5.29 11.15 11.39
N PRO A 79 4.36 10.45 12.05
CA PRO A 79 3.93 10.76 13.42
C PRO A 79 5.06 10.79 14.46
N HIS A 80 6.21 10.16 14.20
CA HIS A 80 7.37 10.20 15.10
C HIS A 80 8.07 11.57 15.14
N ASP A 81 7.91 12.37 14.07
CA ASP A 81 8.47 13.72 13.98
C ASP A 81 7.59 14.78 14.63
N TRP A 82 6.35 14.42 14.96
CA TRP A 82 5.42 15.30 15.66
C TRP A 82 5.75 15.37 17.14
N LYS A 83 6.59 16.36 17.50
CA LYS A 83 7.03 16.69 18.86
C LYS A 83 7.39 18.17 19.01
N VAL A 84 7.36 18.65 20.26
CA VAL A 84 7.81 20.00 20.64
C VAL A 84 9.26 19.94 21.15
N ASP A 85 10.21 20.53 20.44
CA ASP A 85 11.65 20.47 20.76
C ASP A 85 12.15 19.02 20.94
N ASP A 86 12.88 18.73 22.03
CA ASP A 86 13.39 17.39 22.37
C ASP A 86 12.41 16.59 23.27
N ASN A 87 11.14 16.99 23.33
CA ASN A 87 10.12 16.29 24.12
C ASN A 87 9.63 15.01 23.41
N PRO A 88 8.89 14.11 24.11
CA PRO A 88 8.27 12.95 23.51
C PRO A 88 7.40 13.31 22.30
N SER A 89 7.39 12.46 21.29
CA SER A 89 6.46 12.56 20.16
C SER A 89 5.05 12.15 20.55
N ILE A 90 4.09 12.37 19.67
CA ILE A 90 2.73 11.87 19.84
C ILE A 90 2.69 10.34 19.92
N ILE A 91 3.59 9.63 19.22
CA ILE A 91 3.75 8.18 19.32
C ILE A 91 4.33 7.78 20.68
N ASP A 92 5.37 8.45 21.16
CA ASP A 92 5.93 8.21 22.49
C ASP A 92 4.87 8.41 23.60
N TYR A 93 4.03 9.43 23.45
CA TYR A 93 2.90 9.69 24.35
C TYR A 93 1.89 8.55 24.34
N LEU A 94 1.45 8.09 23.16
CA LEU A 94 0.53 6.97 23.05
C LEU A 94 1.11 5.67 23.61
N ALA A 95 2.39 5.38 23.34
CA ALA A 95 3.08 4.20 23.88
C ALA A 95 3.20 4.26 25.40
N THR A 96 3.56 5.43 25.95
CA THR A 96 3.67 5.65 27.41
C THR A 96 2.33 5.49 28.13
N ASN A 97 1.24 5.89 27.47
CA ASN A 97 -0.12 5.85 28.02
C ASN A 97 -0.95 4.69 27.44
N ALA A 98 -0.31 3.68 26.84
CA ALA A 98 -1.00 2.56 26.20
C ALA A 98 -1.98 1.82 27.14
N SER A 99 -1.78 1.90 28.46
CA SER A 99 -2.69 1.35 29.47
C SER A 99 -4.06 2.05 29.57
N ASP A 100 -4.20 3.25 29.00
CA ASP A 100 -5.44 4.03 29.06
C ASP A 100 -6.52 3.50 28.10
N ALA A 101 -6.15 2.65 27.13
CA ALA A 101 -7.10 1.87 26.36
C ALA A 101 -7.66 0.72 27.21
N ASP A 102 -8.99 0.70 27.42
CA ASP A 102 -9.65 -0.28 28.30
C ASP A 102 -10.94 -0.89 27.73
N SER A 103 -11.28 -0.59 26.47
CA SER A 103 -12.47 -1.10 25.78
C SER A 103 -12.13 -1.63 24.37
N ALA A 104 -13.02 -2.44 23.78
CA ALA A 104 -12.84 -2.97 22.42
C ALA A 104 -12.64 -1.86 21.38
N THR A 105 -13.41 -0.78 21.48
CA THR A 105 -13.29 0.38 20.59
C THR A 105 -12.00 1.18 20.83
N ASP A 106 -11.49 1.24 22.06
CA ASP A 106 -10.17 1.84 22.31
C ASP A 106 -9.05 0.97 21.75
N TYR A 107 -9.14 -0.35 21.86
CA TYR A 107 -8.16 -1.26 21.25
C TYR A 107 -8.17 -1.13 19.72
N ALA A 108 -9.35 -1.14 19.11
CA ALA A 108 -9.51 -0.93 17.67
C ALA A 108 -8.93 0.41 17.20
N ARG A 109 -9.22 1.51 17.91
CA ARG A 109 -8.64 2.83 17.61
C ARG A 109 -7.13 2.83 17.73
N MET A 110 -6.58 2.14 18.75
CA MET A 110 -5.14 2.02 18.91
C MET A 110 -4.52 1.22 17.78
N LEU A 111 -5.10 0.09 17.36
CA LEU A 111 -4.60 -0.68 16.22
C LEU A 111 -4.51 0.18 14.95
N LEU A 112 -5.57 0.93 14.63
CA LEU A 112 -5.57 1.84 13.48
C LEU A 112 -4.46 2.88 13.56
N ALA A 113 -4.24 3.47 14.73
CA ALA A 113 -3.19 4.48 14.93
C ALA A 113 -1.77 3.89 14.90
N ILE A 114 -1.57 2.73 15.53
CA ILE A 114 -0.28 2.02 15.58
C ILE A 114 0.15 1.64 14.16
N VAL A 115 -0.75 1.02 13.40
CA VAL A 115 -0.47 0.60 12.01
C VAL A 115 -0.23 1.83 11.12
N ALA A 116 -1.03 2.89 11.26
CA ALA A 116 -0.82 4.12 10.51
C ALA A 116 0.56 4.76 10.80
N ALA A 117 1.07 4.59 12.02
CA ALA A 117 2.40 5.03 12.40
C ALA A 117 3.52 4.04 12.01
N SER A 118 3.22 2.92 11.33
CA SER A 118 4.18 1.87 11.02
C SER A 118 4.85 1.25 12.26
N GLU A 119 4.10 1.16 13.37
CA GLU A 119 4.51 0.54 14.62
C GLU A 119 3.95 -0.89 14.74
N ASP A 120 4.53 -1.71 15.62
CA ASP A 120 4.10 -3.10 15.83
C ASP A 120 2.88 -3.19 16.77
N PRO A 121 1.69 -3.60 16.29
CA PRO A 121 0.49 -3.74 17.12
C PRO A 121 0.55 -4.88 18.14
N ASN A 122 1.49 -5.82 18.01
CA ASN A 122 1.70 -6.91 18.97
C ASN A 122 2.63 -6.51 20.13
N ASP A 123 3.37 -5.41 20.02
CA ASP A 123 4.21 -4.87 21.10
C ASP A 123 4.29 -3.34 21.08
N PHE A 124 3.17 -2.68 21.36
CA PHE A 124 3.11 -1.22 21.46
C PHE A 124 2.96 -0.77 22.91
N GLY A 125 3.93 -0.01 23.42
CA GLY A 125 3.95 0.41 24.83
C GLY A 125 3.99 -0.77 25.81
N GLY A 126 4.53 -1.92 25.37
CA GLY A 126 4.53 -3.16 26.14
C GLY A 126 3.16 -3.87 26.21
N ARG A 127 2.25 -3.58 25.27
CA ARG A 127 0.94 -4.21 25.14
C ARG A 127 0.76 -4.78 23.73
N ASP A 128 0.18 -5.97 23.68
CA ASP A 128 -0.28 -6.61 22.46
C ASP A 128 -1.75 -6.23 22.22
N PHE A 129 -1.99 -5.27 21.32
CA PHE A 129 -3.32 -4.75 21.04
C PHE A 129 -4.15 -5.69 20.17
N VAL A 130 -3.51 -6.53 19.35
CA VAL A 130 -4.19 -7.57 18.55
C VAL A 130 -4.83 -8.56 19.50
N SER A 131 -4.03 -9.18 20.37
CA SER A 131 -4.52 -10.12 21.38
C SER A 131 -5.56 -9.50 22.32
N LEU A 132 -5.42 -8.21 22.66
CA LEU A 132 -6.38 -7.52 23.52
C LEU A 132 -7.76 -7.38 22.85
N LEU A 133 -7.80 -7.00 21.57
CA LEU A 133 -9.05 -6.91 20.83
C LEU A 133 -9.66 -8.28 20.59
N GLU A 134 -8.88 -9.25 20.14
CA GLU A 134 -9.32 -10.65 19.95
C GLU A 134 -9.87 -11.26 21.25
N SER A 135 -9.33 -10.90 22.42
CA SER A 135 -9.85 -11.39 23.70
C SER A 135 -11.28 -10.95 24.01
N THR A 136 -11.79 -9.94 23.29
CA THR A 136 -13.18 -9.47 23.39
C THR A 136 -14.13 -10.17 22.42
N TYR A 137 -13.62 -10.99 21.52
CA TYR A 137 -14.41 -11.79 20.59
C TYR A 137 -15.11 -12.95 21.30
N ASP A 138 -16.43 -13.04 21.15
CA ASP A 138 -17.25 -14.05 21.84
C ASP A 138 -17.56 -15.30 21.00
N GLY A 139 -17.00 -15.38 19.78
CA GLY A 139 -17.32 -16.39 18.78
C GLY A 139 -18.42 -15.97 17.80
N SER A 140 -18.95 -14.74 17.91
CA SER A 140 -19.94 -14.18 16.99
C SER A 140 -19.67 -12.71 16.67
N GLN A 141 -19.23 -11.91 17.64
CA GLN A 141 -18.98 -10.47 17.53
C GLN A 141 -17.83 -10.03 18.45
N ILE A 142 -17.29 -8.83 18.21
CA ILE A 142 -16.23 -8.20 19.02
C ILE A 142 -16.86 -7.23 20.03
N GLY A 143 -16.69 -7.49 21.33
CA GLY A 143 -17.14 -6.57 22.37
C GLY A 143 -18.49 -6.94 23.00
N ASP A 144 -19.42 -5.98 23.05
CA ASP A 144 -20.73 -6.10 23.71
C ASP A 144 -21.81 -6.43 22.67
N ASP A 145 -22.50 -7.57 22.84
CA ASP A 145 -23.52 -8.07 21.90
C ASP A 145 -24.77 -7.17 21.74
N THR A 146 -24.85 -6.07 22.49
CA THR A 146 -25.88 -5.04 22.35
C THR A 146 -25.44 -3.85 21.50
N LEU A 147 -24.17 -3.78 21.14
CA LEU A 147 -23.54 -2.74 20.35
C LEU A 147 -23.23 -3.24 18.93
N LEU A 148 -22.88 -2.31 18.06
CA LEU A 148 -22.42 -2.60 16.69
C LEU A 148 -21.13 -1.86 16.36
N ASN A 149 -20.88 -0.74 17.04
CA ASN A 149 -19.73 0.12 16.76
C ASN A 149 -18.39 -0.55 17.12
N ASP A 150 -18.38 -1.41 18.13
CA ASP A 150 -17.23 -2.26 18.47
C ASP A 150 -16.88 -3.25 17.36
N ASP A 151 -17.86 -3.87 16.70
CA ASP A 151 -17.61 -4.70 15.51
C ASP A 151 -17.08 -3.88 14.33
N PHE A 152 -17.66 -2.70 14.04
CA PHE A 152 -17.22 -1.89 12.90
C PHE A 152 -15.74 -1.51 13.03
N TRP A 153 -15.39 -0.93 14.17
CA TRP A 153 -14.00 -0.51 14.44
C TRP A 153 -13.10 -1.72 14.66
N GLY A 154 -13.60 -2.78 15.30
CA GLY A 154 -12.84 -4.00 15.56
C GLY A 154 -12.40 -4.71 14.28
N VAL A 155 -13.32 -4.87 13.32
CA VAL A 155 -13.03 -5.42 11.99
C VAL A 155 -11.95 -4.58 11.28
N MET A 156 -12.11 -3.26 11.23
CA MET A 156 -11.11 -2.38 10.60
C MET A 156 -9.76 -2.45 11.31
N GLY A 157 -9.73 -2.49 12.64
CA GLY A 157 -8.50 -2.54 13.43
C GLY A 157 -7.73 -3.86 13.25
N LEU A 158 -8.43 -4.99 13.24
CA LEU A 158 -7.81 -6.30 12.99
C LEU A 158 -7.29 -6.41 11.55
N ILE A 159 -8.09 -6.01 10.56
CA ILE A 159 -7.67 -6.02 9.16
C ILE A 159 -6.47 -5.11 8.96
N ALA A 160 -6.48 -3.91 9.53
CA ALA A 160 -5.31 -3.02 9.52
C ALA A 160 -4.08 -3.69 10.11
N SER A 161 -4.24 -4.58 11.08
CA SER A 161 -3.13 -5.29 11.73
C SER A 161 -2.68 -6.55 10.99
N GLY A 162 -3.20 -6.80 9.79
CA GLY A 162 -2.84 -7.94 8.94
C GLY A 162 -3.77 -9.15 9.08
N GLU A 163 -4.85 -9.05 9.86
CA GLU A 163 -5.83 -10.14 9.98
C GLU A 163 -6.52 -10.39 8.64
N SER A 164 -6.53 -11.66 8.21
CA SER A 164 -7.14 -12.07 6.94
C SER A 164 -8.65 -11.80 6.92
N PRO A 165 -9.21 -11.17 5.86
CA PRO A 165 -10.66 -11.01 5.70
C PRO A 165 -11.46 -12.32 5.72
N SER A 166 -10.79 -13.45 5.47
CA SER A 166 -11.39 -14.78 5.47
C SER A 166 -11.30 -15.51 6.82
N SER A 167 -10.68 -14.89 7.84
CA SER A 167 -10.57 -15.50 9.16
C SER A 167 -11.93 -15.64 9.85
N ASP A 168 -12.01 -16.56 10.81
CA ASP A 168 -13.25 -16.83 11.54
C ASP A 168 -13.75 -15.58 12.30
N ILE A 169 -12.85 -14.79 12.90
CA ILE A 169 -13.24 -13.59 13.65
C ILE A 169 -13.84 -12.53 12.71
N ILE A 170 -13.18 -12.22 11.59
CA ILE A 170 -13.68 -11.22 10.64
C ILE A 170 -14.99 -11.68 10.01
N SER A 171 -15.03 -12.91 9.50
CA SER A 171 -16.22 -13.43 8.82
C SER A 171 -17.45 -13.53 9.74
N ASN A 172 -17.27 -13.85 11.02
CA ASN A 172 -18.38 -13.85 11.98
C ASN A 172 -18.86 -12.42 12.32
N CYS A 173 -17.94 -11.48 12.54
CA CYS A 173 -18.31 -10.08 12.81
C CYS A 173 -19.02 -9.45 11.60
N VAL A 174 -18.54 -9.69 10.37
CA VAL A 174 -19.22 -9.27 9.13
C VAL A 174 -20.63 -9.85 9.06
N ALA A 175 -20.82 -11.13 9.38
CA ALA A 175 -22.15 -11.73 9.42
C ALA A 175 -23.05 -11.08 10.48
N PHE A 176 -22.51 -10.75 11.65
CA PHE A 176 -23.24 -10.03 12.70
C PHE A 176 -23.66 -8.63 12.25
N ILE A 177 -22.75 -7.85 11.66
CA ILE A 177 -23.00 -6.52 11.09
C ILE A 177 -24.13 -6.59 10.05
N LEU A 178 -24.00 -7.47 9.05
CA LEU A 178 -24.99 -7.64 7.99
C LEU A 178 -26.37 -8.05 8.52
N SER A 179 -26.41 -8.88 9.57
CA SER A 179 -27.67 -9.33 10.16
C SER A 179 -28.43 -8.25 10.93
N ASN A 180 -27.75 -7.16 11.30
CA ASN A 180 -28.29 -6.05 12.07
C ASN A 180 -28.50 -4.76 11.25
N GLN A 181 -28.40 -4.82 9.91
CA GLN A 181 -28.78 -3.71 9.05
C GLN A 181 -30.27 -3.38 9.22
N ASN A 182 -30.60 -2.10 9.42
CA ASN A 182 -31.98 -1.68 9.56
C ASN A 182 -32.71 -1.70 8.21
N GLY A 183 -34.06 -1.73 8.27
CA GLY A 183 -34.89 -1.79 7.07
C GLY A 183 -34.85 -0.53 6.18
N ASP A 184 -34.17 0.53 6.61
CA ASP A 184 -33.89 1.72 5.82
C ASP A 184 -32.51 1.70 5.14
N GLY A 185 -31.73 0.63 5.34
CA GLY A 185 -30.38 0.45 4.79
C GLY A 185 -29.25 0.90 5.71
N GLY A 186 -29.54 1.64 6.79
CA GLY A 186 -28.51 2.14 7.70
C GLY A 186 -28.18 1.20 8.86
N TRP A 187 -27.18 1.60 9.64
CA TRP A 187 -26.85 1.06 10.96
C TRP A 187 -26.88 2.17 12.00
N SER A 188 -26.83 1.75 13.26
CA SER A 188 -26.80 2.62 14.43
C SER A 188 -25.77 2.10 15.42
N TRP A 189 -25.42 2.92 16.41
CA TRP A 189 -24.51 2.55 17.48
C TRP A 189 -24.80 1.21 18.18
N GLY A 190 -26.09 0.88 18.36
CA GLY A 190 -26.52 -0.33 19.07
C GLY A 190 -27.56 -1.15 18.33
N VAL A 191 -27.64 -2.44 18.68
CA VAL A 191 -28.54 -3.39 18.04
C VAL A 191 -30.00 -2.95 18.14
N GLY A 192 -30.64 -2.76 16.99
CA GLY A 192 -32.05 -2.39 16.87
C GLY A 192 -32.37 -0.93 17.23
N ALA A 193 -31.37 -0.06 17.39
CA ALA A 193 -31.57 1.38 17.46
C ALA A 193 -31.84 1.96 16.05
N GLY A 194 -32.23 3.24 16.00
CA GLY A 194 -32.53 3.92 14.74
C GLY A 194 -31.24 4.34 14.06
N SER A 195 -31.15 4.12 12.74
CA SER A 195 -29.95 4.40 11.95
C SER A 195 -29.49 5.85 12.06
N ASP A 196 -28.17 6.05 11.98
CA ASP A 196 -27.49 7.33 11.87
C ASP A 196 -26.32 7.23 10.88
N VAL A 197 -25.83 8.38 10.41
CA VAL A 197 -24.81 8.44 9.35
C VAL A 197 -23.44 8.02 9.86
N ASP A 198 -23.12 8.33 11.11
CA ASP A 198 -21.82 8.09 11.71
C ASP A 198 -21.54 6.57 11.78
N ASP A 199 -22.49 5.81 12.35
CA ASP A 199 -22.41 4.36 12.47
C ASP A 199 -22.63 3.64 11.13
N THR A 200 -23.47 4.18 10.25
CA THR A 200 -23.63 3.62 8.90
C THR A 200 -22.34 3.75 8.09
N ALA A 201 -21.62 4.88 8.20
CA ALA A 201 -20.36 5.09 7.53
C ALA A 201 -19.27 4.11 8.03
N ALA A 202 -19.16 3.95 9.35
CA ALA A 202 -18.23 2.98 9.95
C ALA A 202 -18.53 1.54 9.49
N ALA A 203 -19.81 1.15 9.42
CA ALA A 203 -20.22 -0.15 8.92
C ALA A 203 -19.82 -0.36 7.45
N VAL A 204 -20.02 0.64 6.58
CA VAL A 204 -19.62 0.58 5.17
C VAL A 204 -18.11 0.38 5.03
N MET A 205 -17.30 1.18 5.74
CA MET A 205 -15.84 1.05 5.70
C MET A 205 -15.38 -0.31 6.21
N ALA A 206 -15.95 -0.81 7.31
CA ALA A 206 -15.63 -2.13 7.86
C ALA A 206 -15.96 -3.28 6.90
N LEU A 207 -17.13 -3.24 6.27
CA LEU A 207 -17.54 -4.24 5.28
C LEU A 207 -16.62 -4.26 4.06
N ILE A 208 -16.27 -3.08 3.54
CA ILE A 208 -15.38 -2.95 2.38
C ILE A 208 -13.96 -3.41 2.73
N ALA A 209 -13.43 -3.03 3.90
CA ALA A 209 -12.14 -3.51 4.38
C ALA A 209 -12.13 -5.05 4.48
N ALA A 210 -13.24 -5.67 4.88
CA ALA A 210 -13.42 -7.12 4.94
C ALA A 210 -13.71 -7.79 3.58
N GLY A 211 -13.61 -7.06 2.47
CA GLY A 211 -13.78 -7.60 1.13
C GLY A 211 -15.22 -7.71 0.63
N GLU A 212 -16.21 -7.14 1.34
CA GLU A 212 -17.57 -7.00 0.80
C GLU A 212 -17.53 -6.03 -0.39
N PRO A 213 -18.02 -6.41 -1.58
CA PRO A 213 -17.93 -5.56 -2.75
C PRO A 213 -18.75 -4.27 -2.57
N PRO A 214 -18.27 -3.10 -3.04
CA PRO A 214 -19.04 -1.85 -3.01
C PRO A 214 -20.42 -1.93 -3.70
N SER A 215 -20.57 -2.89 -4.62
CA SER A 215 -21.82 -3.17 -5.34
C SER A 215 -22.81 -4.08 -4.58
N SER A 216 -22.47 -4.52 -3.37
CA SER A 216 -23.36 -5.35 -2.56
C SER A 216 -24.65 -4.60 -2.20
N THR A 217 -25.73 -5.36 -1.98
CA THR A 217 -27.01 -4.75 -1.58
C THR A 217 -26.88 -4.01 -0.24
N ALA A 218 -26.14 -4.58 0.72
CA ALA A 218 -25.93 -3.95 2.01
C ALA A 218 -25.23 -2.58 1.87
N VAL A 219 -24.13 -2.50 1.13
CA VAL A 219 -23.38 -1.24 0.93
C VAL A 219 -24.20 -0.24 0.12
N THR A 220 -24.84 -0.66 -0.95
CA THR A 220 -25.65 0.25 -1.79
C THR A 220 -26.88 0.81 -1.07
N ASP A 221 -27.55 0.00 -0.24
CA ASP A 221 -28.67 0.47 0.61
C ASP A 221 -28.18 1.43 1.70
N ALA A 222 -26.98 1.21 2.25
CA ALA A 222 -26.36 2.09 3.25
C ALA A 222 -25.99 3.46 2.67
N LEU A 223 -25.39 3.50 1.47
CA LEU A 223 -25.11 4.76 0.77
C LEU A 223 -26.42 5.49 0.40
N ALA A 224 -27.48 4.74 0.04
CA ALA A 224 -28.78 5.34 -0.19
C ALA A 224 -29.39 5.94 1.10
N TYR A 225 -29.19 5.28 2.24
CA TYR A 225 -29.54 5.83 3.55
C TYR A 225 -28.77 7.13 3.82
N ILE A 226 -27.43 7.12 3.72
CA ILE A 226 -26.58 8.32 3.93
C ILE A 226 -27.06 9.45 3.02
N LYS A 227 -27.25 9.19 1.72
CA LYS A 227 -27.77 10.18 0.76
C LYS A 227 -29.14 10.74 1.15
N SER A 228 -30.00 9.93 1.77
CA SER A 228 -31.34 10.36 2.19
C SER A 228 -31.33 11.38 3.33
N THR A 229 -30.25 11.42 4.12
CA THR A 229 -30.05 12.38 5.21
C THR A 229 -29.46 13.71 4.74
N GLN A 230 -29.04 13.79 3.48
CA GLN A 230 -28.34 14.95 2.95
C GLN A 230 -29.23 16.21 2.96
N MET A 231 -28.69 17.28 3.56
CA MET A 231 -29.35 18.57 3.70
C MET A 231 -29.07 19.49 2.51
N ALA A 232 -29.70 20.66 2.48
CA ALA A 232 -29.51 21.65 1.41
C ALA A 232 -28.11 22.29 1.41
N SER A 233 -27.39 22.22 2.53
CA SER A 233 -25.99 22.61 2.62
C SER A 233 -25.06 21.66 1.87
N GLY A 234 -25.48 20.41 1.66
CA GLY A 234 -24.67 19.36 1.06
C GLY A 234 -24.17 18.32 2.08
N GLY A 235 -24.06 18.68 3.35
CA GLY A 235 -23.72 17.76 4.44
C GLY A 235 -24.89 16.89 4.91
N PHE A 236 -24.61 16.02 5.86
CA PHE A 236 -25.52 14.99 6.34
C PHE A 236 -26.15 15.35 7.69
N GLU A 237 -27.45 15.08 7.82
CA GLU A 237 -28.20 15.47 9.02
C GLU A 237 -27.88 14.59 10.24
N SER A 238 -27.60 15.26 11.36
CA SER A 238 -27.44 14.66 12.67
C SER A 238 -27.99 15.60 13.75
N TRP A 239 -28.96 15.13 14.53
CA TRP A 239 -29.62 15.88 15.61
C TRP A 239 -30.23 17.25 15.22
N GLY A 240 -30.69 17.36 13.97
CA GLY A 240 -31.40 18.50 13.38
C GLY A 240 -30.52 19.50 12.62
N SER A 241 -29.23 19.20 12.43
CA SER A 241 -28.25 20.04 11.73
C SER A 241 -27.19 19.18 11.04
N THR A 242 -26.38 19.76 10.17
CA THR A 242 -25.12 19.13 9.72
C THR A 242 -23.98 19.48 10.68
N ASN A 243 -22.88 18.70 10.62
CA ASN A 243 -21.70 18.87 11.46
C ASN A 243 -20.46 18.23 10.80
N ALA A 244 -19.27 18.72 11.14
CA ALA A 244 -18.03 18.30 10.49
C ALA A 244 -17.67 16.82 10.69
N ASP A 245 -17.98 16.24 11.86
CA ASP A 245 -17.67 14.83 12.12
C ASP A 245 -18.50 13.90 11.22
N THR A 246 -19.81 14.15 11.15
CA THR A 246 -20.74 13.36 10.34
C THR A 246 -20.48 13.54 8.84
N ASP A 247 -20.12 14.75 8.40
CA ASP A 247 -19.71 14.98 7.02
C ASP A 247 -18.44 14.20 6.69
N SER A 248 -17.43 14.23 7.57
CA SER A 248 -16.16 13.53 7.36
C SER A 248 -16.35 12.02 7.22
N TRP A 249 -17.08 11.38 8.14
CA TRP A 249 -17.31 9.93 8.05
C TRP A 249 -18.22 9.55 6.89
N GLY A 250 -19.23 10.38 6.57
CA GLY A 250 -20.03 10.20 5.37
C GLY A 250 -19.22 10.25 4.09
N ILE A 251 -18.28 11.20 3.98
CA ILE A 251 -17.31 11.30 2.87
C ILE A 251 -16.43 10.05 2.82
N ASP A 252 -15.84 9.64 3.94
CA ASP A 252 -14.98 8.45 3.99
C ASP A 252 -15.72 7.19 3.50
N ALA A 253 -16.98 6.99 3.89
CA ALA A 253 -17.79 5.87 3.41
C ALA A 253 -18.08 5.92 1.89
N ILE A 254 -18.31 7.11 1.33
CA ILE A 254 -18.50 7.32 -0.11
C ILE A 254 -17.22 6.93 -0.86
N VAL A 255 -16.07 7.40 -0.36
CA VAL A 255 -14.75 7.14 -0.97
C VAL A 255 -14.37 5.67 -0.86
N ALA A 256 -14.60 5.04 0.30
CA ALA A 256 -14.37 3.61 0.48
C ALA A 256 -15.16 2.77 -0.53
N ALA A 257 -16.38 3.22 -0.87
CA ALA A 257 -17.21 2.60 -1.89
C ALA A 257 -16.84 2.98 -3.34
N GLU A 258 -15.64 3.54 -3.55
CA GLU A 258 -15.10 3.96 -4.85
C GLU A 258 -15.98 5.00 -5.57
N GLN A 259 -16.66 5.86 -4.80
CA GLN A 259 -17.46 6.96 -5.33
C GLN A 259 -16.84 8.32 -5.01
N ASP A 260 -17.16 9.31 -5.84
CA ASP A 260 -16.71 10.69 -5.66
C ASP A 260 -17.78 11.49 -4.87
N PRO A 261 -17.49 12.06 -3.69
CA PRO A 261 -18.44 12.86 -2.92
C PRO A 261 -18.84 14.18 -3.61
N THR A 262 -18.05 14.66 -4.59
CA THR A 262 -18.35 15.87 -5.37
C THR A 262 -19.15 15.59 -6.64
N ASP A 263 -19.39 14.31 -6.94
CA ASP A 263 -20.13 13.92 -8.13
C ASP A 263 -21.58 14.39 -8.08
N THR A 264 -22.19 14.59 -9.25
CA THR A 264 -23.60 15.07 -9.33
C THR A 264 -24.62 14.15 -8.65
N ALA A 265 -24.29 12.87 -8.44
CA ALA A 265 -25.09 11.93 -7.66
C ALA A 265 -25.10 12.28 -6.16
N TRP A 266 -24.01 12.86 -5.67
CA TRP A 266 -23.81 13.31 -4.28
C TRP A 266 -24.12 14.78 -4.07
N ALA A 267 -24.37 15.57 -5.12
CA ALA A 267 -24.92 16.91 -4.96
C ALA A 267 -26.34 16.93 -4.35
N SER A 268 -26.58 17.86 -3.44
CA SER A 268 -27.90 18.17 -2.89
C SER A 268 -28.82 18.82 -3.93
N GLY A 269 -30.11 18.95 -3.61
CA GLY A 269 -31.06 19.66 -4.49
C GLY A 269 -30.74 21.15 -4.71
N SER A 270 -29.81 21.72 -3.93
CA SER A 270 -29.31 23.10 -4.10
C SER A 270 -27.97 23.17 -4.84
N GLY A 271 -27.39 22.02 -5.19
CA GLY A 271 -26.14 21.91 -5.96
C GLY A 271 -24.87 21.87 -5.12
N ASN A 272 -24.96 21.91 -3.79
CA ASN A 272 -23.82 21.73 -2.89
C ASN A 272 -23.63 20.25 -2.51
N ASP A 273 -22.41 19.83 -2.23
CA ASP A 273 -22.06 18.50 -1.73
C ASP A 273 -21.50 18.51 -0.28
N SER A 274 -21.10 17.34 0.23
CA SER A 274 -20.61 17.20 1.60
C SER A 274 -19.25 17.86 1.83
N ILE A 275 -18.43 18.03 0.79
CA ILE A 275 -17.16 18.76 0.88
C ILE A 275 -17.45 20.25 1.07
N ASP A 276 -18.42 20.79 0.31
CA ASP A 276 -18.84 22.19 0.46
C ASP A 276 -19.29 22.50 1.89
N ASP A 277 -20.07 21.60 2.51
CA ASP A 277 -20.56 21.79 3.88
C ASP A 277 -19.45 21.64 4.92
N LEU A 278 -18.58 20.63 4.77
CA LEU A 278 -17.42 20.40 5.65
C LEU A 278 -16.53 21.65 5.73
N LEU A 279 -16.25 22.29 4.59
CA LEU A 279 -15.44 23.51 4.52
C LEU A 279 -16.08 24.70 5.23
N THR A 280 -17.39 24.70 5.50
CA THR A 280 -18.05 25.78 6.26
C THR A 280 -17.70 25.75 7.75
N PHE A 281 -17.22 24.61 8.26
CA PHE A 281 -16.85 24.45 9.66
C PHE A 281 -15.39 24.81 9.96
N ARG A 282 -14.59 25.05 8.92
CA ARG A 282 -13.20 25.50 9.02
C ARG A 282 -13.11 26.89 9.65
N GLN A 283 -12.16 27.06 10.58
CA GLN A 283 -11.89 28.30 11.27
C GLN A 283 -10.64 29.01 10.73
N PRO A 284 -10.47 30.33 11.02
CA PRO A 284 -9.31 31.08 10.55
C PRO A 284 -7.94 30.60 11.07
N ASP A 285 -7.92 29.81 12.14
CA ASP A 285 -6.71 29.19 12.69
C ASP A 285 -6.43 27.80 12.13
N GLY A 286 -7.25 27.32 11.18
CA GLY A 286 -7.11 26.01 10.54
C GLY A 286 -7.94 24.91 11.19
N SER A 287 -8.41 25.09 12.42
CA SER A 287 -9.23 24.10 13.12
C SER A 287 -10.60 23.90 12.45
N PHE A 288 -11.19 22.71 12.61
CA PHE A 288 -12.57 22.43 12.21
C PHE A 288 -13.45 22.29 13.45
N TYR A 289 -14.48 23.12 13.53
CA TYR A 289 -15.47 23.03 14.60
C TYR A 289 -16.47 21.92 14.31
N TRP A 290 -17.02 21.30 15.35
CA TRP A 290 -18.10 20.33 15.19
C TRP A 290 -19.30 20.93 14.45
N GLN A 291 -19.76 22.11 14.89
CA GLN A 291 -20.81 22.88 14.19
C GLN A 291 -20.42 24.35 14.12
N ILE A 292 -21.10 25.13 13.27
CA ILE A 292 -20.90 26.59 13.21
C ILE A 292 -21.00 27.19 14.63
N ASP A 293 -19.98 27.96 15.00
CA ASP A 293 -19.82 28.59 16.31
C ASP A 293 -19.76 27.60 17.52
N ASN A 294 -19.54 26.30 17.28
CA ASN A 294 -19.46 25.29 18.32
C ASN A 294 -18.29 24.31 18.09
N PRO A 295 -17.19 24.41 18.84
CA PRO A 295 -16.01 23.56 18.66
C PRO A 295 -16.25 22.08 19.00
N GLY A 296 -17.39 21.74 19.61
CA GLY A 296 -17.70 20.37 20.00
C GLY A 296 -16.94 19.91 21.25
N MET A 297 -16.93 18.60 21.48
CA MET A 297 -16.29 17.99 22.65
C MET A 297 -14.79 17.77 22.46
N SER A 298 -14.33 17.59 21.22
CA SER A 298 -12.91 17.43 20.90
C SER A 298 -12.63 17.99 19.51
N ILE A 299 -12.19 19.25 19.49
CA ILE A 299 -11.83 19.95 18.24
C ILE A 299 -10.65 19.28 17.51
N HIS A 300 -9.72 18.67 18.25
CA HIS A 300 -8.58 17.95 17.67
C HIS A 300 -9.05 16.71 16.90
N LYS A 301 -9.98 15.92 17.47
CA LYS A 301 -10.56 14.76 16.78
C LYS A 301 -11.35 15.20 15.55
N THR A 302 -12.16 16.25 15.66
CA THR A 302 -12.95 16.76 14.53
C THR A 302 -12.04 17.28 13.40
N THR A 303 -10.96 17.98 13.75
CA THR A 303 -9.98 18.46 12.77
C THR A 303 -9.22 17.30 12.11
N ALA A 304 -8.84 16.26 12.87
CA ALA A 304 -8.22 15.07 12.32
C ALA A 304 -9.12 14.32 11.33
N CYS A 305 -10.41 14.14 11.64
CA CYS A 305 -11.35 13.52 10.71
C CYS A 305 -11.60 14.36 9.45
N ALA A 306 -11.61 15.70 9.57
CA ALA A 306 -11.74 16.56 8.41
C ALA A 306 -10.53 16.40 7.45
N ILE A 307 -9.32 16.21 7.98
CA ILE A 307 -8.12 15.97 7.16
C ILE A 307 -8.24 14.67 6.36
N THR A 308 -8.63 13.55 6.99
CA THR A 308 -8.77 12.26 6.29
C THR A 308 -9.80 12.34 5.17
N ALA A 309 -10.95 12.96 5.46
CA ALA A 309 -12.03 13.15 4.50
C ALA A 309 -11.62 14.06 3.34
N LEU A 310 -10.95 15.19 3.59
CA LEU A 310 -10.49 16.10 2.53
C LEU A 310 -9.47 15.44 1.61
N LEU A 311 -8.57 14.62 2.18
CA LEU A 311 -7.56 13.87 1.42
C LEU A 311 -8.15 12.66 0.67
N GLY A 312 -9.42 12.32 0.89
CA GLY A 312 -10.05 11.14 0.32
C GLY A 312 -9.35 9.84 0.73
N LYS A 313 -8.96 9.76 2.01
CA LYS A 313 -8.35 8.58 2.59
C LYS A 313 -9.29 8.02 3.67
N PRO A 314 -10.12 7.01 3.34
CA PRO A 314 -11.02 6.40 4.32
C PRO A 314 -10.29 5.40 5.21
N PHE A 315 -10.89 5.04 6.34
CA PHE A 315 -10.31 4.04 7.25
C PHE A 315 -10.51 2.60 6.73
N PRO A 316 -9.56 1.67 6.99
CA PRO A 316 -8.24 1.94 7.56
C PRO A 316 -7.30 2.64 6.55
N ILE A 317 -6.52 3.62 7.02
CA ILE A 317 -5.58 4.41 6.18
C ILE A 317 -4.35 3.60 5.78
N ALA A 318 -3.95 2.67 6.64
CA ALA A 318 -2.83 1.78 6.43
C ALA A 318 -3.24 0.37 6.87
N VAL A 319 -2.69 -0.62 6.18
CA VAL A 319 -2.86 -2.04 6.48
C VAL A 319 -1.46 -2.64 6.52
N LEU A 320 -1.12 -3.35 7.59
CA LEU A 320 0.04 -4.22 7.62
C LEU A 320 -0.16 -5.29 6.57
N THR A 321 0.57 -5.17 5.47
CA THR A 321 0.78 -6.29 4.57
C THR A 321 1.79 -7.21 5.24
N PRO A 322 1.45 -8.46 5.57
CA PRO A 322 2.47 -9.41 6.02
C PRO A 322 3.59 -9.44 4.98
N GLU A 323 4.85 -9.35 5.40
CA GLU A 323 5.99 -9.43 4.49
C GLU A 323 6.01 -10.83 3.85
N GLY A 324 5.38 -10.95 2.69
CA GLY A 324 5.34 -12.22 1.96
C GLY A 324 6.66 -12.50 1.25
N VAL A 325 7.01 -13.77 1.12
CA VAL A 325 8.18 -14.22 0.36
C VAL A 325 7.79 -14.40 -1.10
N THR A 326 8.37 -13.59 -1.99
CA THR A 326 8.24 -13.80 -3.43
C THR A 326 9.16 -14.91 -3.91
N ILE A 327 8.60 -15.94 -4.55
CA ILE A 327 9.36 -17.08 -5.07
C ILE A 327 8.86 -17.52 -6.45
N GLY A 328 9.75 -18.08 -7.27
CA GLY A 328 9.37 -18.79 -8.49
C GLY A 328 8.77 -20.16 -8.16
N VAL A 329 7.65 -20.52 -8.78
CA VAL A 329 7.07 -21.86 -8.69
C VAL A 329 6.98 -22.45 -10.10
N ARG A 330 7.49 -23.67 -10.26
CA ARG A 330 7.33 -24.47 -11.47
C ARG A 330 6.67 -25.79 -11.14
N VAL A 331 5.66 -26.15 -11.92
CA VAL A 331 4.88 -27.38 -11.75
C VAL A 331 5.00 -28.23 -13.01
N GLU A 332 5.71 -29.35 -12.92
CA GLU A 332 5.97 -30.28 -14.02
C GLU A 332 5.11 -31.55 -13.87
N GLY A 333 4.06 -31.67 -14.69
CA GLY A 333 3.23 -32.88 -14.78
C GLY A 333 3.78 -33.92 -15.75
N GLN A 334 3.10 -35.05 -15.88
CA GLN A 334 3.52 -36.18 -16.72
C GLN A 334 3.75 -35.78 -18.19
N GLY A 335 2.81 -35.02 -18.76
CA GLY A 335 2.82 -34.67 -20.18
C GLY A 335 3.21 -33.23 -20.50
N GLU A 336 3.14 -32.33 -19.51
CA GLU A 336 3.28 -30.89 -19.73
C GLU A 336 3.72 -30.15 -18.48
N THR A 337 4.22 -28.93 -18.67
CA THR A 337 4.39 -27.96 -17.59
C THR A 337 3.00 -27.42 -17.26
N VAL A 338 2.50 -27.69 -16.06
CA VAL A 338 1.19 -27.24 -15.59
C VAL A 338 1.20 -25.73 -15.35
N TRP A 339 2.27 -25.23 -14.72
CA TRP A 339 2.43 -23.82 -14.39
C TRP A 339 3.91 -23.44 -14.21
N ASP A 340 4.27 -22.21 -14.56
CA ASP A 340 5.61 -21.63 -14.36
C ASP A 340 5.44 -20.11 -14.20
N GLY A 341 5.81 -19.58 -13.03
CA GLY A 341 5.61 -18.18 -12.69
C GLY A 341 6.13 -17.81 -11.31
N SER A 342 5.82 -16.62 -10.84
CA SER A 342 6.18 -16.15 -9.49
C SER A 342 4.94 -15.86 -8.67
N VAL A 343 5.01 -16.16 -7.38
CA VAL A 343 3.96 -15.88 -6.38
C VAL A 343 4.58 -15.21 -5.17
N THR A 344 3.76 -14.45 -4.42
CA THR A 344 4.13 -13.93 -3.10
C THR A 344 3.36 -14.73 -2.07
N VAL A 345 4.09 -15.39 -1.17
CA VAL A 345 3.52 -16.31 -0.18
C VAL A 345 3.55 -15.64 1.18
N THR A 346 2.43 -15.64 1.89
CA THR A 346 2.32 -15.21 3.29
C THR A 346 1.89 -16.43 4.13
N GLU A 347 0.91 -16.30 5.01
CA GLU A 347 0.22 -17.46 5.58
C GLU A 347 -0.66 -18.18 4.55
N SER A 348 -1.09 -19.41 4.84
CA SER A 348 -2.00 -20.16 3.96
C SER A 348 -3.02 -20.99 4.75
N GLN A 349 -4.20 -21.19 4.17
CA GLN A 349 -5.26 -22.05 4.71
C GLN A 349 -5.52 -23.22 3.75
N ILE A 350 -5.06 -24.42 4.09
CA ILE A 350 -5.09 -25.57 3.18
C ILE A 350 -5.94 -26.71 3.75
N THR A 351 -6.93 -27.15 2.98
CA THR A 351 -7.87 -28.21 3.41
C THR A 351 -7.46 -29.58 2.88
N ALA A 352 -7.28 -30.54 3.78
CA ALA A 352 -7.02 -31.93 3.43
C ALA A 352 -8.29 -32.61 2.91
N THR A 353 -8.24 -33.13 1.69
CA THR A 353 -9.38 -33.75 0.99
C THR A 353 -9.91 -35.00 1.70
N ASN A 354 -9.03 -35.78 2.33
CA ASN A 354 -9.39 -37.05 2.97
C ASN A 354 -10.17 -36.84 4.30
N SER A 355 -9.78 -35.87 5.11
CA SER A 355 -10.37 -35.62 6.43
C SER A 355 -11.38 -34.47 6.43
N GLY A 356 -11.27 -33.54 5.47
CA GLY A 356 -11.99 -32.28 5.43
C GLY A 356 -11.47 -31.24 6.44
N THR A 357 -10.32 -31.48 7.06
CA THR A 357 -9.71 -30.58 8.04
C THR A 357 -8.93 -29.48 7.31
N THR A 358 -9.18 -28.22 7.68
CA THR A 358 -8.39 -27.06 7.22
C THR A 358 -7.22 -26.84 8.18
N TYR A 359 -6.03 -26.67 7.61
CA TYR A 359 -4.79 -26.41 8.33
C TYR A 359 -4.34 -25.00 8.01
N HIS A 360 -4.05 -24.25 9.06
CA HIS A 360 -3.42 -22.94 8.97
C HIS A 360 -1.90 -23.10 8.98
N LEU A 361 -1.24 -22.60 7.94
CA LEU A 361 0.21 -22.50 7.83
C LEU A 361 0.56 -21.04 8.10
N GLU A 362 1.06 -20.74 9.30
CA GLU A 362 1.39 -19.38 9.76
C GLU A 362 2.56 -18.77 8.98
N ASP A 363 3.47 -19.61 8.48
CA ASP A 363 4.68 -19.20 7.76
C ASP A 363 4.54 -19.32 6.22
N PRO A 364 5.35 -18.58 5.43
CA PRO A 364 5.40 -18.73 3.98
C PRO A 364 6.05 -20.05 3.57
N THR A 365 5.23 -21.09 3.37
CA THR A 365 5.71 -22.44 3.08
C THR A 365 5.79 -22.76 1.60
N ALA A 366 6.58 -23.79 1.23
CA ALA A 366 6.60 -24.33 -0.13
C ALA A 366 5.22 -24.86 -0.58
N LEU A 367 4.40 -25.39 0.35
CA LEU A 367 3.02 -25.77 0.04
C LEU A 367 2.11 -24.54 -0.13
N GLY A 368 2.31 -23.48 0.66
CA GLY A 368 1.66 -22.19 0.43
C GLY A 368 1.98 -21.64 -0.97
N ALA A 369 3.23 -21.79 -1.43
CA ALA A 369 3.62 -21.41 -2.79
C ALA A 369 2.84 -22.18 -3.88
N LEU A 370 2.55 -23.48 -3.65
CA LEU A 370 1.70 -24.25 -4.56
C LEU A 370 0.26 -23.76 -4.53
N ASP A 371 -0.26 -23.41 -3.36
CA ASP A 371 -1.62 -22.88 -3.22
C ASP A 371 -1.78 -21.56 -4.00
N GLU A 372 -0.87 -20.61 -3.79
CA GLU A 372 -0.83 -19.35 -4.54
C GLU A 372 -0.69 -19.59 -6.05
N ALA A 373 0.18 -20.53 -6.46
CA ALA A 373 0.37 -20.87 -7.87
C ALA A 373 -0.90 -21.49 -8.47
N SER A 374 -1.63 -22.30 -7.70
CA SER A 374 -2.89 -22.91 -8.10
C SER A 374 -3.96 -21.86 -8.39
N GLN A 375 -4.04 -20.83 -7.54
CA GLN A 375 -4.96 -19.71 -7.70
C GLN A 375 -4.57 -18.84 -8.90
N ALA A 376 -3.28 -18.49 -9.03
CA ALA A 376 -2.77 -17.70 -10.15
C ALA A 376 -2.86 -18.43 -11.50
N GLY A 377 -2.72 -19.76 -11.49
CA GLY A 377 -2.70 -20.61 -12.67
C GLY A 377 -4.04 -21.23 -13.06
N ASP A 378 -5.09 -21.06 -12.24
CA ASP A 378 -6.39 -21.73 -12.41
C ASP A 378 -6.27 -23.25 -12.64
N PHE A 379 -5.39 -23.90 -11.88
CA PHE A 379 -5.31 -25.37 -11.82
C PHE A 379 -5.80 -25.87 -10.46
N SER A 380 -6.03 -27.17 -10.35
CA SER A 380 -6.48 -27.80 -9.11
C SER A 380 -5.34 -28.56 -8.45
N TYR A 381 -5.34 -28.63 -7.12
CA TYR A 381 -4.54 -29.59 -6.38
C TYR A 381 -5.34 -30.19 -5.22
N GLU A 382 -4.91 -31.35 -4.73
CA GLU A 382 -5.51 -32.03 -3.59
C GLU A 382 -4.42 -32.41 -2.59
N THR A 383 -4.77 -32.40 -1.30
CA THR A 383 -3.88 -32.84 -0.22
C THR A 383 -4.54 -33.89 0.67
N THR A 384 -3.72 -34.67 1.37
CA THR A 384 -4.15 -35.61 2.41
C THR A 384 -3.36 -35.38 3.69
N ASP A 385 -4.00 -35.56 4.84
CA ASP A 385 -3.36 -35.53 6.16
C ASP A 385 -3.15 -36.93 6.77
N GLU A 386 -3.39 -37.99 6.00
CA GLU A 386 -3.30 -39.38 6.45
C GLU A 386 -1.93 -39.75 7.06
N TYR A 387 -0.88 -39.02 6.67
CA TYR A 387 0.50 -39.27 7.08
C TYR A 387 0.99 -38.39 8.24
N GLY A 388 0.10 -37.60 8.85
CA GLY A 388 0.43 -36.70 9.95
C GLY A 388 1.05 -35.37 9.54
N SER A 389 1.13 -35.10 8.23
CA SER A 389 1.43 -33.82 7.60
C SER A 389 0.63 -33.71 6.31
N LEU A 390 0.45 -32.50 5.77
CA LEU A 390 -0.16 -32.32 4.47
C LEU A 390 0.75 -32.88 3.36
N TYR A 391 0.20 -33.81 2.59
CA TYR A 391 0.85 -34.43 1.44
C TYR A 391 0.03 -34.19 0.18
N VAL A 392 0.65 -33.73 -0.91
CA VAL A 392 -0.02 -33.47 -2.19
C VAL A 392 -0.36 -34.78 -2.89
N THR A 393 -1.65 -35.04 -3.09
CA THR A 393 -2.17 -36.27 -3.72
C THR A 393 -2.58 -36.09 -5.16
N SER A 394 -2.73 -34.86 -5.64
CA SER A 394 -3.07 -34.57 -7.04
C SER A 394 -2.70 -33.14 -7.36
N ILE A 395 -2.20 -32.88 -8.57
CA ILE A 395 -2.13 -31.55 -9.18
C ILE A 395 -2.62 -31.70 -10.62
N ASN A 396 -3.47 -30.77 -11.06
CA ASN A 396 -4.17 -30.77 -12.35
C ASN A 396 -4.88 -32.10 -12.68
N GLY A 397 -5.39 -32.78 -11.64
CA GLY A 397 -6.07 -34.08 -11.76
C GLY A 397 -5.15 -35.29 -11.99
N GLU A 398 -3.83 -35.13 -11.92
CA GLU A 398 -2.89 -36.26 -12.01
C GLU A 398 -2.64 -36.88 -10.63
N GLU A 399 -3.13 -38.10 -10.41
CA GLU A 399 -2.95 -38.86 -9.17
C GLU A 399 -1.68 -39.76 -9.22
N PRO A 400 -1.02 -40.04 -8.08
CA PRO A 400 0.09 -40.98 -7.99
C PRO A 400 -0.23 -42.38 -8.56
N GLU A 401 0.65 -42.88 -9.43
CA GLU A 401 0.59 -44.24 -9.96
C GLU A 401 1.87 -45.03 -9.65
N GLY A 402 1.71 -46.17 -8.95
CA GLY A 402 2.82 -47.07 -8.65
C GLY A 402 3.81 -46.48 -7.64
N MET A 403 5.02 -46.20 -8.10
CA MET A 403 6.07 -45.53 -7.32
C MET A 403 6.18 -44.04 -7.63
N SER A 404 5.45 -43.57 -8.65
CA SER A 404 5.43 -42.18 -9.07
C SER A 404 4.35 -41.40 -8.32
N GLY A 405 4.65 -40.15 -7.99
CA GLY A 405 3.71 -39.23 -7.35
C GLY A 405 4.23 -37.80 -7.38
N TRP A 406 3.55 -36.91 -6.66
CA TRP A 406 3.95 -35.52 -6.54
C TRP A 406 5.05 -35.35 -5.49
N LEU A 407 6.17 -34.83 -5.94
CA LEU A 407 7.34 -34.48 -5.14
C LEU A 407 7.66 -33.00 -5.36
N TYR A 408 8.53 -32.47 -4.51
CA TYR A 408 9.02 -31.11 -4.67
C TYR A 408 10.52 -31.00 -4.44
N ARG A 409 11.12 -29.95 -5.01
CA ARG A 409 12.49 -29.51 -4.80
C ARG A 409 12.50 -28.01 -4.56
N VAL A 410 13.49 -27.53 -3.82
CA VAL A 410 13.76 -26.09 -3.63
C VAL A 410 15.19 -25.83 -4.08
N ASP A 411 15.38 -24.89 -5.00
CA ASP A 411 16.65 -24.62 -5.70
C ASP A 411 17.36 -25.91 -6.13
N TYR A 412 16.57 -26.82 -6.71
CA TYR A 412 16.97 -28.14 -7.21
C TYR A 412 17.39 -29.16 -6.15
N LEU A 413 17.50 -28.80 -4.86
CA LEU A 413 17.69 -29.75 -3.78
C LEU A 413 16.36 -30.38 -3.37
N SER A 414 16.39 -31.67 -3.02
CA SER A 414 15.23 -32.37 -2.44
C SER A 414 15.27 -32.22 -0.92
N PRO A 415 14.36 -31.45 -0.30
CA PRO A 415 14.37 -31.25 1.14
C PRO A 415 13.97 -32.51 1.90
N MET A 416 14.39 -32.60 3.17
CA MET A 416 14.06 -33.72 4.06
C MET A 416 12.78 -33.50 4.89
N VAL A 417 12.04 -32.43 4.60
CA VAL A 417 10.78 -32.04 5.25
C VAL A 417 9.64 -32.02 4.22
N GLY A 418 8.38 -32.07 4.67
CA GLY A 418 7.22 -31.91 3.77
C GLY A 418 7.12 -30.48 3.25
N ALA A 419 6.39 -30.27 2.14
CA ALA A 419 6.21 -28.94 1.57
C ALA A 419 5.48 -27.97 2.54
N ALA A 420 4.62 -28.50 3.41
CA ALA A 420 3.95 -27.73 4.47
C ALA A 420 4.86 -27.35 5.64
N ASP A 421 6.06 -27.94 5.73
CA ASP A 421 7.02 -27.68 6.81
C ASP A 421 8.29 -26.97 6.28
N PHE A 422 8.34 -26.67 4.97
CA PHE A 422 9.47 -25.97 4.35
C PHE A 422 9.15 -24.47 4.29
N ILE A 423 9.74 -23.69 5.19
CA ILE A 423 9.59 -22.23 5.27
C ILE A 423 10.56 -21.58 4.29
N LEU A 424 10.04 -20.76 3.37
CA LEU A 424 10.72 -20.29 2.16
C LEU A 424 11.88 -19.30 2.40
N ASP A 425 11.99 -18.71 3.58
CA ASP A 425 13.05 -17.77 3.95
C ASP A 425 13.89 -18.25 5.14
N GLU A 426 13.55 -19.41 5.71
CA GLU A 426 14.24 -19.96 6.88
C GLU A 426 14.87 -21.35 6.65
N THR A 427 14.17 -22.25 5.96
CA THR A 427 14.53 -23.67 5.97
C THR A 427 15.81 -23.93 5.20
N THR A 428 16.77 -24.60 5.85
CA THR A 428 18.02 -25.06 5.22
C THR A 428 18.19 -26.58 5.36
N PRO A 429 18.78 -27.28 4.36
CA PRO A 429 19.24 -26.81 3.05
C PRO A 429 18.14 -26.83 1.94
N PRO A 430 18.26 -26.02 0.84
CA PRO A 430 19.31 -25.03 0.54
C PRO A 430 19.35 -23.86 1.53
N ASP A 431 20.43 -23.09 1.55
CA ASP A 431 20.45 -21.86 2.35
C ASP A 431 19.64 -20.77 1.62
N PRO A 432 18.76 -20.02 2.31
CA PRO A 432 18.03 -18.90 1.73
C PRO A 432 18.98 -17.75 1.28
N PRO A 433 18.54 -16.83 0.40
CA PRO A 433 17.19 -16.75 -0.18
C PRO A 433 16.95 -17.82 -1.24
N HIS A 434 15.78 -18.46 -1.19
CA HIS A 434 15.36 -19.42 -2.19
C HIS A 434 14.87 -18.71 -3.47
N HIS A 435 14.99 -19.37 -4.62
CA HIS A 435 14.60 -18.79 -5.91
C HIS A 435 13.51 -19.59 -6.62
N GLU A 436 13.50 -20.91 -6.48
CA GLU A 436 12.55 -21.79 -7.16
C GLU A 436 12.02 -22.90 -6.24
N VAL A 437 10.70 -23.08 -6.19
CA VAL A 437 10.05 -24.32 -5.77
C VAL A 437 9.59 -25.08 -7.01
N LEU A 438 10.13 -26.28 -7.21
CA LEU A 438 9.77 -27.18 -8.31
C LEU A 438 8.88 -28.30 -7.77
N PHE A 439 7.59 -28.26 -8.06
CA PHE A 439 6.71 -29.41 -7.92
C PHE A 439 6.78 -30.27 -9.18
N TYR A 440 6.89 -31.59 -9.03
CA TYR A 440 7.00 -32.48 -10.18
C TYR A 440 6.32 -33.83 -9.94
N TYR A 441 5.74 -34.38 -11.01
CA TYR A 441 5.27 -35.75 -11.04
C TYR A 441 6.41 -36.68 -11.46
N GLY A 442 6.81 -37.60 -10.59
CA GLY A 442 7.94 -38.49 -10.89
C GLY A 442 8.23 -39.48 -9.78
N GLU A 443 9.40 -40.13 -9.88
CA GLU A 443 9.91 -41.00 -8.81
C GLU A 443 10.87 -40.23 -7.88
N TRP A 444 10.99 -40.71 -6.64
CA TRP A 444 11.92 -40.12 -5.68
C TRP A 444 13.36 -40.21 -6.16
N GLY A 445 14.08 -39.08 -6.13
CA GLY A 445 15.47 -38.98 -6.51
C GLY A 445 15.72 -38.75 -8.00
N GLU A 446 14.67 -38.52 -8.82
CA GLU A 446 14.87 -38.07 -10.20
C GLU A 446 15.53 -36.68 -10.22
N PRO A 447 16.65 -36.52 -10.93
CA PRO A 447 17.35 -35.24 -10.99
C PRO A 447 16.68 -34.28 -11.99
N PRO A 448 16.55 -32.99 -11.65
CA PRO A 448 16.01 -31.99 -12.57
C PRO A 448 16.95 -31.70 -13.72
N LEU A 449 16.37 -31.47 -14.90
CA LEU A 449 17.08 -30.96 -16.06
C LEU A 449 17.09 -29.43 -16.06
N LYS A 450 18.11 -28.87 -16.69
CA LYS A 450 18.18 -27.46 -17.07
C LYS A 450 18.60 -27.37 -18.53
N ILE A 451 17.87 -26.57 -19.29
CA ILE A 451 18.23 -26.21 -20.66
C ILE A 451 18.66 -24.76 -20.71
N GLU A 452 19.72 -24.49 -21.47
CA GLU A 452 20.22 -23.15 -21.79
C GLU A 452 20.47 -23.07 -23.29
N VAL A 453 20.35 -21.88 -23.88
CA VAL A 453 20.70 -21.62 -25.29
C VAL A 453 21.73 -20.50 -25.35
N ASP A 454 22.60 -20.54 -26.35
CA ASP A 454 23.56 -19.45 -26.57
C ASP A 454 22.91 -18.20 -27.18
N LYS A 455 21.71 -18.33 -27.77
CA LYS A 455 20.91 -17.25 -28.38
C LYS A 455 19.42 -17.49 -28.21
N THR A 456 18.69 -16.43 -27.89
CA THR A 456 17.20 -16.39 -27.85
C THR A 456 16.60 -15.67 -29.05
N GLU A 457 17.41 -14.98 -29.85
CA GLU A 457 17.04 -14.38 -31.13
C GLU A 457 18.02 -14.86 -32.21
N VAL A 458 17.51 -15.38 -33.31
CA VAL A 458 18.30 -15.99 -34.39
C VAL A 458 17.69 -15.68 -35.75
N ASP A 459 18.51 -15.42 -36.76
CA ASP A 459 18.03 -15.30 -38.14
C ASP A 459 17.53 -16.66 -38.68
N VAL A 460 16.66 -16.64 -39.68
CA VAL A 460 16.29 -17.86 -40.42
C VAL A 460 17.55 -18.50 -41.02
N ASP A 461 17.66 -19.83 -40.91
CA ASP A 461 18.86 -20.62 -41.26
C ASP A 461 20.10 -20.36 -40.38
N GLU A 462 20.02 -19.49 -39.37
CA GLU A 462 21.08 -19.34 -38.38
C GLU A 462 21.01 -20.46 -37.34
N SER A 463 22.18 -20.93 -36.91
CA SER A 463 22.26 -21.94 -35.85
C SER A 463 22.47 -21.30 -34.48
N PHE A 464 21.82 -21.90 -33.49
CA PHE A 464 22.05 -21.71 -32.06
C PHE A 464 22.26 -23.08 -31.40
N THR A 465 22.96 -23.10 -30.28
CA THR A 465 23.31 -24.31 -29.53
C THR A 465 22.47 -24.39 -28.26
N ALA A 466 21.71 -25.47 -28.10
CA ALA A 466 21.08 -25.82 -26.84
C ALA A 466 22.02 -26.69 -25.99
N THR A 467 22.13 -26.39 -24.70
CA THR A 467 22.89 -27.14 -23.70
C THR A 467 21.94 -27.69 -22.65
N VAL A 468 21.94 -29.01 -22.46
CA VAL A 468 21.16 -29.70 -21.44
C VAL A 468 22.08 -30.24 -20.36
N THR A 469 21.76 -29.90 -19.12
CA THR A 469 22.43 -30.39 -17.92
C THR A 469 21.42 -31.04 -16.98
N TYR A 470 21.90 -31.87 -16.07
CA TYR A 470 21.12 -32.41 -14.96
C TYR A 470 21.80 -32.06 -13.64
N TYR A 471 21.01 -31.86 -12.59
CA TYR A 471 21.53 -31.62 -11.25
C TYR A 471 21.95 -32.94 -10.59
N ASP A 472 23.22 -33.10 -10.25
CA ASP A 472 23.73 -34.30 -9.59
C ASP A 472 23.70 -34.11 -8.07
N ASP A 473 22.71 -34.71 -7.40
CA ASP A 473 22.52 -34.64 -5.95
C ASP A 473 23.76 -35.10 -5.15
N ALA A 474 24.63 -35.97 -5.71
CA ALA A 474 25.83 -36.43 -5.02
C ALA A 474 26.98 -35.41 -5.06
N THR A 475 27.00 -34.55 -6.07
CA THR A 475 28.03 -33.50 -6.23
C THR A 475 27.51 -32.09 -5.99
N GLN A 476 26.19 -31.93 -5.87
CA GLN A 476 25.49 -30.65 -5.79
C GLN A 476 25.85 -29.70 -6.93
N ALA A 477 25.99 -30.25 -8.15
CA ALA A 477 26.43 -29.51 -9.32
C ALA A 477 25.72 -29.96 -10.60
N TRP A 478 25.58 -29.02 -11.54
CA TRP A 478 25.06 -29.28 -12.87
C TRP A 478 26.10 -30.03 -13.73
N SER A 479 25.67 -31.15 -14.32
CA SER A 479 26.51 -31.97 -15.20
C SER A 479 25.89 -32.11 -16.59
N PRO A 480 26.67 -32.14 -17.68
CA PRO A 480 26.15 -32.31 -19.03
C PRO A 480 25.40 -33.63 -19.22
N LEU A 481 24.29 -33.60 -19.97
CA LEU A 481 23.48 -34.77 -20.22
C LEU A 481 23.55 -35.25 -21.67
N ASP A 482 24.21 -36.39 -21.90
CA ASP A 482 24.21 -37.08 -23.19
C ASP A 482 22.84 -37.69 -23.50
N LYS A 483 22.40 -37.60 -24.76
CA LYS A 483 21.14 -38.20 -25.26
C LYS A 483 19.87 -37.73 -24.54
N ALA A 484 19.81 -36.47 -24.12
CA ALA A 484 18.56 -35.82 -23.81
C ALA A 484 17.84 -35.47 -25.12
N THR A 485 16.50 -35.54 -25.12
CA THR A 485 15.68 -35.05 -26.23
C THR A 485 15.43 -33.57 -26.00
N VAL A 486 15.79 -32.72 -26.97
CA VAL A 486 15.46 -31.30 -26.97
C VAL A 486 14.30 -31.08 -27.93
N HIS A 487 13.19 -30.57 -27.42
CA HIS A 487 11.98 -30.29 -28.18
C HIS A 487 12.02 -28.85 -28.70
N ALA A 488 12.13 -28.68 -30.02
CA ALA A 488 12.09 -27.38 -30.70
C ALA A 488 11.05 -27.43 -31.85
N ASP A 489 11.41 -26.99 -33.06
CA ASP A 489 10.59 -27.21 -34.28
C ASP A 489 10.45 -28.70 -34.62
N GLN A 490 11.46 -29.48 -34.23
CA GLN A 490 11.49 -30.93 -34.22
C GLN A 490 12.28 -31.41 -32.99
N ASN A 491 12.40 -32.73 -32.83
CA ASN A 491 13.19 -33.30 -31.75
C ASN A 491 14.66 -33.41 -32.14
N TYR A 492 15.53 -32.87 -31.28
CA TYR A 492 16.98 -32.96 -31.36
C TYR A 492 17.50 -33.84 -30.23
N THR A 493 18.76 -34.29 -30.34
CA THR A 493 19.38 -35.13 -29.32
C THR A 493 20.75 -34.61 -28.97
N THR A 494 21.00 -34.39 -27.68
CA THR A 494 22.29 -33.90 -27.19
C THR A 494 23.41 -34.93 -27.36
N GLY A 495 24.62 -34.42 -27.62
CA GLY A 495 25.85 -35.22 -27.62
C GLY A 495 26.46 -35.39 -26.23
N ALA A 496 27.65 -35.99 -26.19
CA ALA A 496 28.33 -36.35 -24.93
C ALA A 496 28.71 -35.16 -24.03
N ASN A 497 28.75 -33.95 -24.58
CA ASN A 497 28.98 -32.70 -23.86
C ASN A 497 27.67 -31.98 -23.47
N GLY A 498 26.51 -32.63 -23.61
CA GLY A 498 25.21 -32.06 -23.29
C GLY A 498 24.68 -31.08 -24.33
N THR A 499 25.36 -30.87 -25.46
CA THR A 499 24.95 -29.84 -26.44
C THR A 499 24.35 -30.43 -27.71
N VAL A 500 23.51 -29.65 -28.38
CA VAL A 500 23.05 -29.89 -29.75
C VAL A 500 22.86 -28.56 -30.49
N ASP A 501 23.29 -28.53 -31.75
CA ASP A 501 23.06 -27.38 -32.64
C ASP A 501 21.68 -27.51 -33.30
N ILE A 502 20.90 -26.45 -33.20
CA ILE A 502 19.57 -26.32 -33.78
C ILE A 502 19.66 -25.30 -34.92
N THR A 503 18.96 -25.55 -36.01
CA THR A 503 18.85 -24.64 -37.16
C THR A 503 17.44 -24.77 -37.69
N VAL A 504 16.75 -23.64 -37.80
CA VAL A 504 15.35 -23.59 -38.24
C VAL A 504 15.28 -22.76 -39.52
N ASP A 505 14.71 -23.35 -40.56
CA ASP A 505 14.64 -22.79 -41.92
C ASP A 505 13.38 -21.94 -42.15
N THR A 506 12.59 -21.76 -41.11
CA THR A 506 11.29 -21.11 -41.13
C THR A 506 11.20 -20.10 -39.99
N ASP A 507 10.57 -18.97 -40.29
CA ASP A 507 10.32 -17.88 -39.34
C ASP A 507 9.25 -18.32 -38.31
N MET A 508 9.62 -18.43 -37.03
CA MET A 508 8.74 -18.90 -35.95
C MET A 508 9.29 -18.62 -34.55
N THR A 509 8.42 -18.70 -33.55
CA THR A 509 8.80 -18.72 -32.13
C THR A 509 8.80 -20.16 -31.62
N LEU A 510 9.88 -20.55 -30.96
CA LEU A 510 10.07 -21.88 -30.37
C LEU A 510 9.97 -21.77 -28.85
N ASN A 511 9.25 -22.70 -28.22
CA ASN A 511 9.31 -22.90 -26.77
C ASN A 511 10.08 -24.20 -26.50
N ILE A 512 11.38 -24.05 -26.26
CA ILE A 512 12.34 -25.15 -26.21
C ILE A 512 12.43 -25.69 -24.78
N TYR A 513 12.41 -27.01 -24.64
CA TYR A 513 12.62 -27.72 -23.38
C TYR A 513 13.28 -29.07 -23.64
N ALA A 514 13.78 -29.72 -22.59
CA ALA A 514 14.45 -31.01 -22.66
C ALA A 514 13.79 -32.06 -21.77
N GLU A 515 13.77 -33.30 -22.25
CA GLU A 515 13.28 -34.47 -21.55
C GLU A 515 14.23 -35.67 -21.71
N LYS A 516 14.22 -36.54 -20.70
CA LYS A 516 14.85 -37.85 -20.73
C LYS A 516 14.26 -38.76 -19.66
N ASP A 517 13.97 -40.01 -19.99
CA ASP A 517 13.50 -41.01 -19.03
C ASP A 517 14.39 -41.05 -17.77
N GLY A 518 13.76 -40.93 -16.59
CA GLY A 518 14.43 -40.91 -15.29
C GLY A 518 14.96 -39.53 -14.86
N PHE A 519 14.50 -38.44 -15.50
CA PHE A 519 14.84 -37.05 -15.17
C PHE A 519 13.58 -36.19 -15.19
N ILE A 520 13.56 -35.14 -14.37
CA ILE A 520 12.47 -34.16 -14.36
C ILE A 520 12.66 -33.21 -15.56
N ARG A 521 11.58 -32.91 -16.30
CA ARG A 521 11.60 -31.98 -17.45
C ARG A 521 12.32 -30.67 -17.11
N SER A 522 13.04 -30.11 -18.09
CA SER A 522 13.75 -28.84 -17.88
C SER A 522 12.81 -27.63 -17.82
N ASN A 523 13.35 -26.49 -17.38
CA ASN A 523 12.80 -25.17 -17.71
C ASN A 523 12.51 -25.03 -19.21
N ARG A 524 11.65 -24.08 -19.57
CA ARG A 524 11.36 -23.72 -20.95
C ARG A 524 12.13 -22.44 -21.32
N ILE A 525 12.57 -22.34 -22.57
CA ILE A 525 13.17 -21.13 -23.12
C ILE A 525 12.48 -20.77 -24.42
N THR A 526 12.03 -19.53 -24.53
CA THR A 526 11.52 -19.00 -25.79
C THR A 526 12.67 -18.54 -26.68
N VAL A 527 12.72 -19.03 -27.92
CA VAL A 527 13.67 -18.63 -28.96
C VAL A 527 12.91 -18.14 -30.18
N THR A 528 13.19 -16.91 -30.62
CA THR A 528 12.60 -16.29 -31.81
C THR A 528 13.51 -16.50 -33.01
N VAL A 529 13.01 -17.19 -34.03
CA VAL A 529 13.70 -17.39 -35.32
C VAL A 529 13.07 -16.45 -36.36
N GLY A 530 13.87 -15.57 -36.95
CA GLY A 530 13.40 -14.53 -37.87
C GLY A 530 12.53 -13.49 -37.16
N THR A 531 11.27 -13.36 -37.54
CA THR A 531 10.29 -12.40 -36.99
C THR A 531 9.22 -13.03 -36.08
N GLY A 532 9.20 -14.35 -35.90
CA GLY A 532 8.21 -15.10 -35.10
C GLY A 532 6.91 -15.51 -35.81
N THR A 533 6.86 -15.60 -37.15
CA THR A 533 5.61 -15.65 -37.95
C THR A 533 5.12 -17.05 -38.37
N GLY A 534 4.63 -17.83 -37.40
CA GLY A 534 3.92 -19.09 -37.65
C GLY A 534 2.50 -19.11 -37.06
N GLY A 535 1.49 -18.61 -37.77
CA GLY A 535 0.07 -19.02 -37.65
C GLY A 535 -0.64 -18.99 -36.29
N ALA A 536 -0.03 -18.47 -35.23
CA ALA A 536 -0.69 -17.99 -34.02
C ALA A 536 -0.57 -16.46 -34.04
N SER A 537 -1.66 -15.75 -33.76
CA SER A 537 -1.54 -14.35 -33.37
C SER A 537 -1.23 -14.36 -31.89
N GLU A 538 0.06 -14.37 -31.58
CA GLU A 538 0.55 -13.97 -30.27
C GLU A 538 1.19 -12.59 -30.43
N VAL A 539 0.87 -11.74 -29.46
CA VAL A 539 1.57 -10.48 -29.26
C VAL A 539 2.81 -10.84 -28.48
N GLY A 540 3.99 -10.60 -29.05
CA GLY A 540 5.22 -10.65 -28.27
C GLY A 540 5.13 -9.60 -27.15
N LEU A 541 5.07 -10.06 -25.90
CA LEU A 541 5.13 -9.20 -24.73
C LEU A 541 6.57 -9.22 -24.24
N THR A 542 7.32 -8.19 -24.59
CA THR A 542 8.59 -7.86 -23.95
C THR A 542 8.35 -6.63 -23.10
N ALA A 543 8.78 -6.67 -21.85
CA ALA A 543 8.71 -5.54 -20.94
C ALA A 543 10.07 -5.41 -20.27
N ASP A 544 10.80 -4.36 -20.62
CA ASP A 544 11.93 -3.91 -19.81
C ASP A 544 11.32 -3.27 -18.55
N ILE A 545 11.36 -4.01 -17.44
CA ILE A 545 10.83 -3.54 -16.17
C ILE A 545 11.80 -2.52 -15.59
N MET A 546 11.47 -1.25 -15.77
CA MET A 546 12.16 -0.14 -15.15
C MET A 546 11.69 -0.02 -13.70
N PRO A 547 12.60 0.20 -12.73
CA PRO A 547 12.22 0.46 -11.34
C PRO A 547 11.26 1.66 -11.24
N ALA A 548 10.33 1.59 -10.28
CA ALA A 548 9.33 2.65 -10.04
C ALA A 548 9.98 4.02 -9.88
N ILE A 549 11.01 4.08 -9.03
CA ILE A 549 11.82 5.26 -8.75
C ILE A 549 13.26 4.96 -9.14
N SER A 550 13.80 5.72 -10.08
CA SER A 550 15.20 5.63 -10.51
C SER A 550 15.61 6.89 -11.24
N PHE A 551 16.81 7.39 -10.99
CA PHE A 551 17.33 8.58 -11.66
C PHE A 551 18.86 8.57 -11.70
N THR A 552 19.42 9.46 -12.52
CA THR A 552 20.87 9.68 -12.61
C THR A 552 21.18 11.17 -12.50
N VAL A 553 22.40 11.49 -12.06
CA VAL A 553 22.86 12.88 -11.83
C VAL A 553 24.20 13.08 -12.54
N ASP A 554 24.32 14.12 -13.36
CA ASP A 554 25.53 14.48 -14.10
C ASP A 554 25.81 15.99 -13.99
N PRO A 555 27.04 16.45 -13.70
CA PRO A 555 28.26 15.67 -13.44
C PRO A 555 28.29 15.09 -12.02
N SER A 556 29.06 14.02 -11.83
CA SER A 556 29.25 13.37 -10.51
C SER A 556 30.14 14.16 -9.54
N SER A 557 30.69 15.31 -9.95
CA SER A 557 31.48 16.22 -9.11
C SER A 557 31.50 17.63 -9.69
N ILE A 558 31.47 18.65 -8.83
CA ILE A 558 31.63 20.06 -9.19
C ILE A 558 32.86 20.63 -8.50
N ASP A 559 33.65 21.42 -9.23
CA ASP A 559 34.75 22.24 -8.69
C ASP A 559 34.36 23.71 -8.77
N PHE A 560 34.06 24.31 -7.61
CA PHE A 560 33.64 25.72 -7.48
C PHE A 560 34.83 26.72 -7.59
N GLY A 561 36.06 26.22 -7.73
CA GLY A 561 37.25 27.04 -7.90
C GLY A 561 37.81 27.65 -6.61
N GLU A 562 38.68 28.65 -6.75
CA GLU A 562 39.30 29.35 -5.62
C GLU A 562 38.41 30.52 -5.15
N LEU A 563 37.81 30.38 -3.96
CA LEU A 563 36.89 31.37 -3.38
C LEU A 563 37.36 31.86 -2.00
N GLY A 564 37.19 33.15 -1.74
CA GLY A 564 37.35 33.76 -0.42
C GLY A 564 36.01 34.11 0.24
N PRO A 565 36.00 34.53 1.52
CA PRO A 565 34.77 34.96 2.19
C PRO A 565 34.02 36.05 1.43
N ARG A 566 32.71 35.85 1.26
CA ARG A 566 31.76 36.65 0.44
C ARG A 566 31.90 36.48 -1.08
N ASP A 567 32.83 35.69 -1.58
CA ASP A 567 32.85 35.35 -3.00
C ASP A 567 31.73 34.35 -3.30
N THR A 568 31.17 34.46 -4.50
CA THR A 568 30.25 33.49 -5.09
C THR A 568 30.95 32.84 -6.27
N SER A 569 30.83 31.52 -6.40
CA SER A 569 31.38 30.75 -7.51
C SER A 569 30.83 31.18 -8.87
N ASP A 570 31.49 30.75 -9.94
CA ASP A 570 30.83 30.69 -11.25
C ASP A 570 29.65 29.69 -11.19
N LEU A 571 28.74 29.82 -12.15
CA LEU A 571 27.58 28.96 -12.29
C LEU A 571 27.98 27.58 -12.79
N HIS A 572 27.53 26.53 -12.12
CA HIS A 572 27.61 25.15 -12.57
C HIS A 572 26.21 24.60 -12.81
N THR A 573 26.07 23.57 -13.65
CA THR A 573 24.77 22.96 -13.94
C THR A 573 24.83 21.48 -13.61
N ILE A 574 23.83 20.98 -12.88
CA ILE A 574 23.58 19.57 -12.63
C ILE A 574 22.36 19.16 -13.43
N SER A 575 22.48 18.12 -14.25
CA SER A 575 21.37 17.49 -14.93
C SER A 575 20.91 16.27 -14.14
N ILE A 576 19.63 16.23 -13.79
CA ILE A 576 18.99 15.13 -13.07
C ILE A 576 18.03 14.47 -14.06
N THR A 577 18.30 13.22 -14.42
CA THR A 577 17.51 12.48 -15.42
C THR A 577 16.69 11.39 -14.74
N ASN A 578 15.37 11.45 -14.87
CA ASN A 578 14.48 10.39 -14.43
C ASN A 578 14.63 9.17 -15.36
N THR A 579 15.06 8.05 -14.79
CA THR A 579 15.24 6.75 -15.46
C THR A 579 14.28 5.68 -14.90
N GLY A 580 13.31 6.07 -14.08
CA GLY A 580 12.26 5.23 -13.52
C GLY A 580 10.92 5.42 -14.22
N THR A 581 9.87 4.75 -13.74
CA THR A 581 8.54 4.77 -14.38
C THR A 581 7.62 5.85 -13.84
N TRP A 582 7.77 6.27 -12.58
CA TRP A 582 6.96 7.32 -11.97
C TRP A 582 7.51 8.71 -12.27
N ALA A 583 6.63 9.71 -12.24
CA ALA A 583 7.10 11.10 -12.13
C ALA A 583 7.81 11.24 -10.78
N LEU A 584 8.97 11.88 -10.76
CA LEU A 584 9.78 11.99 -9.56
C LEU A 584 9.67 13.38 -8.96
N LEU A 585 9.52 13.44 -7.65
CA LEU A 585 9.82 14.64 -6.88
C LEU A 585 11.24 14.49 -6.33
N ILE A 586 12.14 15.31 -6.86
CA ILE A 586 13.54 15.33 -6.44
C ILE A 586 13.73 16.36 -5.36
N SER A 587 14.32 15.97 -4.23
CA SER A 587 14.82 16.86 -3.18
C SER A 587 16.32 16.63 -3.00
N CYS A 588 16.98 17.46 -2.19
CA CYS A 588 18.39 17.23 -1.88
C CYS A 588 18.75 17.51 -0.42
N THR A 589 19.84 16.89 0.02
CA THR A 589 20.50 17.15 1.30
C THR A 589 21.98 17.44 1.07
N VAL A 590 22.59 18.25 1.93
CA VAL A 590 24.02 18.54 1.87
C VAL A 590 24.75 17.89 3.05
N SER A 591 25.77 17.10 2.73
CA SER A 591 26.76 16.61 3.69
C SER A 591 27.97 17.53 3.67
N ASP A 592 28.31 18.11 4.82
CA ASP A 592 29.30 19.17 4.95
C ASP A 592 30.33 18.86 6.04
N ASP A 593 31.53 18.45 5.63
CA ASP A 593 32.69 18.27 6.52
C ASP A 593 33.57 19.55 6.59
N ALA A 594 33.12 20.64 5.97
CA ALA A 594 33.87 21.86 5.71
C ALA A 594 33.47 23.02 6.64
N ASN A 595 32.88 22.75 7.81
CA ASN A 595 32.40 23.76 8.78
C ASN A 595 31.31 24.67 8.18
N ASP A 596 30.21 24.06 7.75
CA ASP A 596 28.99 24.70 7.26
C ASP A 596 29.21 25.55 5.98
N LEU A 597 30.31 25.32 5.24
CA LEU A 597 30.58 26.03 3.98
C LEU A 597 29.48 25.80 2.94
N TYR A 598 29.15 24.53 2.72
CA TYR A 598 28.17 24.07 1.76
C TYR A 598 26.76 24.14 2.35
N ALA A 599 26.59 23.83 3.65
CA ALA A 599 25.30 23.94 4.33
C ALA A 599 24.75 25.38 4.31
N ASP A 600 25.60 26.38 4.57
CA ASP A 600 25.18 27.80 4.59
C ASP A 600 25.30 28.51 3.24
N GLY A 601 26.10 27.96 2.31
CA GLY A 601 26.54 28.65 1.11
C GLY A 601 25.99 28.12 -0.21
N LEU A 602 25.51 26.89 -0.24
CA LEU A 602 25.11 26.23 -1.49
C LEU A 602 23.69 26.62 -1.89
N LYS A 603 23.53 26.95 -3.18
CA LYS A 603 22.25 27.30 -3.78
C LYS A 603 21.99 26.52 -5.06
N LEU A 604 20.74 26.10 -5.22
CA LEU A 604 20.21 25.44 -6.40
C LEU A 604 19.09 26.33 -6.97
N ASP A 605 19.20 26.71 -8.25
CA ASP A 605 18.28 27.63 -8.94
C ASP A 605 18.05 28.95 -8.18
N GLU A 606 19.14 29.52 -7.65
CA GLU A 606 19.21 30.76 -6.84
C GLU A 606 18.63 30.67 -5.41
N GLU A 607 17.98 29.55 -5.05
CA GLU A 607 17.42 29.28 -3.72
C GLU A 607 18.36 28.40 -2.88
N MET A 608 18.18 28.42 -1.55
CA MET A 608 18.97 27.55 -0.67
C MET A 608 18.67 26.08 -0.95
N TRP A 609 19.68 25.22 -0.83
CA TRP A 609 19.59 23.81 -1.22
C TRP A 609 18.49 23.04 -0.48
N ASP A 610 18.17 23.42 0.76
CA ASP A 610 17.14 22.80 1.61
C ASP A 610 15.71 23.12 1.14
N LEU A 611 15.56 24.11 0.26
CA LEU A 611 14.30 24.47 -0.38
C LEU A 611 14.18 23.89 -1.80
N PHE A 612 15.23 23.24 -2.31
CA PHE A 612 15.23 22.70 -3.65
C PHE A 612 14.26 21.53 -3.78
N ASN A 613 13.33 21.68 -4.73
CA ASN A 613 12.55 20.57 -5.24
C ASN A 613 12.37 20.68 -6.75
N ALA A 614 12.27 19.53 -7.41
CA ALA A 614 12.12 19.43 -8.85
C ALA A 614 11.18 18.28 -9.22
N SER A 615 10.12 18.56 -9.96
CA SER A 615 9.24 17.51 -10.50
C SER A 615 9.72 17.12 -11.89
N ILE A 616 10.21 15.89 -12.02
CA ILE A 616 10.75 15.36 -13.26
C ILE A 616 9.84 14.24 -13.75
N ALA A 617 8.99 14.57 -14.72
CA ALA A 617 8.18 13.58 -15.39
C ALA A 617 9.04 12.47 -16.02
N ARG A 618 8.44 11.30 -16.23
CA ARG A 618 9.09 10.14 -16.86
C ARG A 618 9.85 10.52 -18.14
N ASP A 619 11.04 9.93 -18.31
CA ASP A 619 11.93 10.09 -19.46
C ASP A 619 12.41 11.54 -19.72
N ASN A 620 12.20 12.46 -18.77
CA ASN A 620 12.72 13.82 -18.84
C ASN A 620 13.95 14.01 -17.95
N SER A 621 14.62 15.15 -18.17
CA SER A 621 15.68 15.63 -17.30
C SER A 621 15.39 17.06 -16.90
N GLN A 622 15.84 17.43 -15.71
CA GLN A 622 15.85 18.80 -15.24
C GLN A 622 17.30 19.23 -15.01
N ASP A 623 17.66 20.34 -15.62
CA ASP A 623 18.91 21.03 -15.35
C ASP A 623 18.66 22.02 -14.21
N THR A 624 19.53 21.96 -13.21
CA THR A 624 19.52 22.87 -12.06
C THR A 624 20.87 23.55 -11.94
N ASP A 625 20.81 24.86 -11.79
CA ASP A 625 21.97 25.72 -11.69
C ASP A 625 22.45 25.79 -10.23
N VAL A 626 23.72 25.46 -10.00
CA VAL A 626 24.33 25.37 -8.68
C VAL A 626 25.41 26.42 -8.51
N THR A 627 25.35 27.14 -7.39
CA THR A 627 26.40 28.10 -6.97
C THR A 627 26.74 27.92 -5.50
N LEU A 628 27.96 28.31 -5.13
CA LEU A 628 28.43 28.35 -3.75
C LEU A 628 28.82 29.77 -3.38
N THR A 629 28.23 30.32 -2.31
CA THR A 629 28.66 31.60 -1.71
C THR A 629 29.33 31.36 -0.38
N VAL A 630 30.60 31.77 -0.25
CA VAL A 630 31.37 31.55 0.98
C VAL A 630 30.88 32.51 2.08
N PRO A 631 30.46 32.03 3.27
CA PRO A 631 30.02 32.89 4.36
C PRO A 631 31.09 33.91 4.77
N GLU A 632 30.69 35.12 5.17
CA GLU A 632 31.63 36.19 5.56
C GLU A 632 32.55 35.80 6.73
N ASN A 633 32.02 34.99 7.66
CA ASN A 633 32.70 34.47 8.83
C ASN A 633 33.42 33.15 8.59
N TYR A 634 33.42 32.63 7.35
CA TYR A 634 34.08 31.38 7.03
C TYR A 634 35.60 31.48 7.25
N SER A 635 36.18 30.48 7.92
CA SER A 635 37.59 30.49 8.33
C SER A 635 38.38 29.24 7.94
N GLY A 636 37.74 28.30 7.23
CA GLY A 636 38.39 27.14 6.64
C GLY A 636 39.40 27.56 5.55
N VAL A 637 40.48 26.78 5.39
CA VAL A 637 41.54 27.04 4.41
C VAL A 637 41.98 25.74 3.75
N GLY A 638 42.34 25.81 2.47
CA GLY A 638 42.69 24.64 1.67
C GLY A 638 41.47 24.04 0.97
N GLU A 639 41.65 22.87 0.36
CA GLU A 639 40.58 22.13 -0.31
C GLU A 639 39.52 21.71 0.71
N GLN A 640 38.27 22.04 0.42
CA GLN A 640 37.11 21.71 1.24
C GLN A 640 36.29 20.66 0.50
N GLY A 641 35.72 19.70 1.23
CA GLY A 641 34.90 18.63 0.68
C GLY A 641 33.48 18.68 1.24
N GLY A 642 32.52 18.31 0.40
CA GLY A 642 31.12 18.17 0.75
C GLY A 642 30.42 17.37 -0.36
N ALA A 643 29.18 16.96 -0.11
CA ALA A 643 28.37 16.23 -1.09
C ALA A 643 26.94 16.77 -1.11
N ILE A 644 26.38 16.90 -2.31
CA ILE A 644 24.94 17.04 -2.51
C ILE A 644 24.40 15.64 -2.75
N ILE A 645 23.43 15.22 -1.95
CA ILE A 645 22.75 13.93 -2.07
C ILE A 645 21.34 14.23 -2.53
N PHE A 646 21.00 13.82 -3.75
CA PHE A 646 19.65 13.92 -4.27
C PHE A 646 18.83 12.71 -3.84
N TRP A 647 17.57 12.95 -3.50
CA TRP A 647 16.59 11.94 -3.13
C TRP A 647 15.43 12.01 -4.12
N ALA A 648 14.75 10.89 -4.34
CA ALA A 648 13.59 10.83 -5.22
C ALA A 648 12.45 10.09 -4.51
N SER A 649 11.27 10.70 -4.52
CA SER A 649 10.00 10.05 -4.21
C SER A 649 9.10 10.11 -5.43
N GLU A 650 7.94 9.44 -5.37
CA GLU A 650 6.87 9.70 -6.33
C GLU A 650 6.45 11.18 -6.25
N ALA A 651 6.31 11.82 -7.41
CA ALA A 651 5.67 13.13 -7.49
C ALA A 651 4.15 12.95 -7.43
N PRO A 652 3.44 13.78 -6.65
CA PRO A 652 1.99 13.70 -6.51
C PRO A 652 1.23 13.87 -7.83
#